data_AF-A0A1F8R5S1-F1
#
_entry.id   AF-A0A1F8R5S1-F1
#
_cell.length_a   1.000
_cell.length_b   1.000
_cell.length_c   1.000
_cell.angle_alpha   90.00
_cell.angle_beta   90.00
_cell.angle_gamma   90.00
#
_symmetry.space_group_name_H-M   'P 1'
#
loop_
_entity.id
_entity.type
_entity.pdbx_description
1 polymer ?
#
loop_
_entity_poly.entity_id
_entity_poly.type
_entity_poly.pdbx_seq_one_letter_code
_entity_poly.pdbx_strand_id
1 'polypeptide(L)'
;MATKKTRSYQKSRPKKKATSYEKSRPRKSPKKRPSSGGFFRMLVTTPMRQLIMIVIIVVLLYAFRDKIQAAFGDLLETFGWGLVFIVAAIVTVIVMIWRRRFLSFFRHGNRWLGGIAFVLAAWGILATIDQTSGVLIKGPGGSFGRDIISYPNHGFIYGLRIFVLVVIGILLVAPRPSFRAIARFFGWINEQFKRPPAPARTARREPAVPAHRVLHPRTPGEAKPPLPSIMAEPVVPPEVSTSRKRLEELAEKAAALRPGARTAEKPTETAPPRPDLKQVADDVWKKYGQSPELVTIDGWRLPPIDILDTTPEVAFSQADNIQRAKLIEDALASYGVDAKVVQINAGPTVTQFGVEPGWDRKYREIKERDRDGNIQVRMEEVSKTRVKVERISSLANDLALALAAPTIRIEAPVPGKSIVGIEVPNTTSDMVSLRGVVETSVYQKLLAKTGMALALGKGAGGEAVAADLTKMPHLLIAGATGSGKTVCLNTVICCLLMHNTPNDVRFILIDPKRVELTQYNSLPHLATPVIMDTQKAISALRWLVQEMDSRYQKLAASGARHIEGFNKNKLGTEKLPYLVLVIDELADLMMAGFDEVESNLCRLAQLARATGIHLVVATQRPSVDVVTGLIKANFPTRISFAVTSQVDSRTILDGAGAEKLLGRGDMLFMPTEAAKPKRLQGCFLSDTEIDRLVYFWGSQTKEEPDRLRMETLVATTPTGTIGGHPRDPLLEQARQLAGEHDNISTSFLQRRLHIGYPRAARLMEQLEAVLQEERKPAEGGEEFGEDGAA
;
A
#
# COMPACT_ATOMS: atom_id res chain seq x y z
N MET A 1 60.73 19.97 18.85
CA MET A 1 61.64 19.66 19.98
C MET A 1 61.12 20.41 21.21
N ALA A 2 61.23 19.95 22.46
CA ALA A 2 61.74 18.68 23.00
C ALA A 2 60.82 18.18 24.15
N THR A 3 61.13 17.04 24.79
CA THR A 3 60.28 16.43 25.83
C THR A 3 61.08 16.02 27.08
N LYS A 4 60.36 15.70 28.18
CA LYS A 4 60.85 15.02 29.41
C LYS A 4 61.64 15.97 30.36
N LYS A 5 61.92 15.66 31.64
CA LYS A 5 62.10 14.33 32.28
C LYS A 5 61.84 14.30 33.81
N THR A 6 61.69 13.09 34.34
CA THR A 6 61.36 12.71 35.75
C THR A 6 62.58 12.53 36.68
N ARG A 7 62.40 12.64 38.01
CA ARG A 7 63.20 12.04 39.14
C ARG A 7 62.52 12.34 40.51
N SER A 8 62.77 11.68 41.66
CA SER A 8 63.13 10.28 42.00
C SER A 8 63.24 9.99 43.54
N TYR A 9 62.78 8.82 43.99
CA TYR A 9 63.32 7.93 45.06
C TYR A 9 63.40 8.28 46.59
N GLN A 10 62.62 7.53 47.38
CA GLN A 10 62.89 6.77 48.65
C GLN A 10 63.52 7.34 49.97
N LYS A 11 62.73 7.17 51.06
CA LYS A 11 63.01 6.57 52.40
C LYS A 11 63.93 7.21 53.46
N SER A 12 63.36 7.38 54.66
CA SER A 12 63.99 7.10 55.98
C SER A 12 62.93 6.66 57.04
N ARG A 13 63.26 6.59 58.35
CA ARG A 13 62.55 5.89 59.47
C ARG A 13 62.92 6.58 60.83
N PRO A 14 62.62 6.10 62.08
CA PRO A 14 61.53 5.30 62.70
C PRO A 14 61.05 5.80 64.13
N LYS A 15 60.13 5.10 64.87
CA LYS A 15 60.29 4.50 66.25
C LYS A 15 59.05 4.37 67.20
N LYS A 16 59.11 3.35 68.10
CA LYS A 16 58.42 3.12 69.42
C LYS A 16 56.89 2.83 69.38
N LYS A 17 56.26 1.99 70.25
CA LYS A 17 56.60 1.01 71.34
C LYS A 17 55.87 -0.34 71.01
N ALA A 18 56.35 -1.59 71.22
CA ALA A 18 56.61 -2.38 72.45
C ALA A 18 55.37 -2.53 73.39
N THR A 19 54.97 -3.70 73.94
CA THR A 19 55.54 -5.08 74.09
C THR A 19 54.66 -6.19 73.41
N SER A 20 54.39 -7.48 73.76
CA SER A 20 54.55 -8.41 74.93
C SER A 20 54.63 -9.93 74.51
N TYR A 21 54.45 -10.89 75.44
CA TYR A 21 54.41 -12.39 75.30
C TYR A 21 52.96 -12.92 75.03
N GLU A 22 52.62 -14.20 74.74
CA GLU A 22 53.24 -15.53 75.02
C GLU A 22 52.89 -16.63 73.95
N LYS A 23 53.32 -17.91 74.12
CA LYS A 23 53.12 -19.05 73.19
C LYS A 23 52.32 -20.24 73.79
N SER A 24 51.36 -20.81 73.05
CA SER A 24 51.03 -22.26 73.12
C SER A 24 50.20 -22.77 71.91
N ARG A 25 50.12 -24.10 71.75
CA ARG A 25 49.32 -24.88 70.76
C ARG A 25 48.56 -26.00 71.55
N PRO A 26 47.74 -26.89 70.93
CA PRO A 26 46.54 -26.67 70.12
C PRO A 26 45.35 -27.57 70.58
N ARG A 27 44.12 -27.40 70.03
CA ARG A 27 43.06 -28.45 70.06
C ARG A 27 42.14 -28.37 68.81
N LYS A 28 41.39 -29.43 68.51
CA LYS A 28 40.74 -29.67 67.19
C LYS A 28 39.20 -29.68 67.23
N SER A 29 38.58 -28.99 66.26
CA SER A 29 37.33 -29.39 65.55
C SER A 29 36.00 -29.44 66.36
N PRO A 30 34.82 -29.69 65.74
CA PRO A 30 34.48 -29.79 64.30
C PRO A 30 33.23 -28.99 63.83
N LYS A 31 33.19 -28.61 62.54
CA LYS A 31 32.19 -29.07 61.54
C LYS A 31 32.34 -28.33 60.20
N LYS A 32 32.05 -29.01 59.09
CA LYS A 32 31.94 -28.47 57.72
C LYS A 32 30.49 -28.61 57.22
N ARG A 33 30.07 -27.73 56.31
CA ARG A 33 29.18 -28.08 55.19
C ARG A 33 29.93 -27.76 53.87
N PRO A 34 29.87 -28.60 52.83
CA PRO A 34 30.59 -28.35 51.58
C PRO A 34 29.78 -27.47 50.61
N SER A 35 30.46 -26.67 49.80
CA SER A 35 29.89 -26.02 48.62
C SER A 35 30.38 -26.73 47.35
N SER A 36 29.45 -27.18 46.51
CA SER A 36 29.74 -27.87 45.25
C SER A 36 30.05 -26.84 44.14
N GLY A 37 31.32 -26.66 43.79
CA GLY A 37 31.74 -25.66 42.80
C GLY A 37 32.91 -26.02 41.89
N GLY A 38 33.42 -27.25 41.92
CA GLY A 38 34.62 -27.66 41.15
C GLY A 38 34.37 -27.89 39.66
N PHE A 39 33.29 -28.60 39.31
CA PHE A 39 33.08 -29.15 37.96
C PHE A 39 32.84 -28.07 36.89
N PHE A 40 32.03 -27.06 37.22
CA PHE A 40 31.60 -26.03 36.25
C PHE A 40 32.73 -25.15 35.70
N ARG A 41 33.86 -24.99 36.41
CA ARG A 41 34.99 -24.20 35.89
C ARG A 41 35.78 -24.90 34.77
N MET A 42 35.68 -26.23 34.64
CA MET A 42 36.38 -26.96 33.58
C MET A 42 35.68 -26.86 32.21
N LEU A 43 34.37 -26.60 32.20
CA LEU A 43 33.58 -26.36 30.99
C LEU A 43 33.87 -25.01 30.29
N VAL A 44 34.54 -24.06 30.96
CA VAL A 44 34.73 -22.69 30.46
C VAL A 44 36.11 -22.51 29.82
N THR A 45 36.47 -23.40 28.90
CA THR A 45 37.62 -23.21 28.00
C THR A 45 37.20 -23.40 26.53
N THR A 46 37.75 -22.58 25.64
CA THR A 46 37.38 -22.56 24.21
C THR A 46 37.46 -23.94 23.53
N PRO A 47 38.54 -24.74 23.67
CA PRO A 47 38.59 -26.07 23.07
C PRO A 47 37.58 -27.05 23.69
N MET A 48 37.30 -26.97 24.99
CA MET A 48 36.30 -27.82 25.64
C MET A 48 34.89 -27.51 25.12
N ARG A 49 34.56 -26.23 24.89
CA ARG A 49 33.28 -25.83 24.27
C ARG A 49 33.18 -26.29 22.81
N GLN A 50 34.29 -26.28 22.07
CA GLN A 50 34.33 -26.83 20.70
C GLN A 50 34.17 -28.35 20.70
N LEU A 51 34.83 -29.07 21.60
CA LEU A 51 34.67 -30.52 21.76
C LEU A 51 33.22 -30.89 22.11
N ILE A 52 32.61 -30.18 23.05
CA ILE A 52 31.20 -30.39 23.44
C ILE A 52 30.25 -30.06 22.28
N MET A 53 30.49 -28.98 21.52
CA MET A 53 29.72 -28.70 20.30
C MET A 53 29.85 -29.81 19.26
N ILE A 54 31.06 -30.34 19.02
CA ILE A 54 31.29 -31.44 18.09
C ILE A 54 30.58 -32.72 18.57
N VAL A 55 30.67 -33.06 19.86
CA VAL A 55 29.96 -34.22 20.43
C VAL A 55 28.44 -34.05 20.32
N ILE A 56 27.88 -32.86 20.61
CA ILE A 56 26.45 -32.58 20.44
C ILE A 56 26.04 -32.69 18.96
N ILE A 57 26.84 -32.16 18.03
CA ILE A 57 26.58 -32.28 16.59
C ILE A 57 26.62 -33.75 16.13
N VAL A 58 27.60 -34.54 16.57
CA VAL A 58 27.70 -35.98 16.25
C VAL A 58 26.53 -36.76 16.84
N VAL A 59 26.13 -36.48 18.09
CA VAL A 59 24.96 -37.09 18.73
C VAL A 59 23.66 -36.69 18.03
N LEU A 60 23.50 -35.45 17.60
CA LEU A 60 22.35 -35.01 16.80
C LEU A 60 22.33 -35.68 15.41
N LEU A 61 23.47 -35.73 14.71
CA LEU A 61 23.58 -36.40 13.41
C LEU A 61 23.29 -37.90 13.53
N TYR A 62 23.62 -38.55 14.65
CA TYR A 62 23.30 -39.94 14.92
C TYR A 62 21.83 -40.13 15.31
N ALA A 63 21.29 -39.31 16.22
CA ALA A 63 19.91 -39.42 16.72
C ALA A 63 18.86 -39.03 15.67
N PHE A 64 19.21 -38.18 14.71
CA PHE A 64 18.38 -37.84 13.55
C PHE A 64 18.81 -38.57 12.27
N ARG A 65 19.76 -39.51 12.32
CA ARG A 65 20.37 -40.12 11.11
C ARG A 65 19.32 -40.64 10.13
N ASP A 66 18.28 -41.32 10.62
CA ASP A 66 17.30 -42.00 9.79
C ASP A 66 16.34 -40.98 9.13
N LYS A 67 16.04 -39.87 9.84
CA LYS A 67 15.31 -38.71 9.29
C LYS A 67 16.16 -37.88 8.32
N ILE A 68 17.46 -37.78 8.56
CA ILE A 68 18.42 -37.11 7.67
C ILE A 68 18.60 -37.96 6.40
N GLN A 69 18.66 -39.28 6.50
CA GLN A 69 18.71 -40.19 5.36
C GLN A 69 17.40 -40.16 4.55
N ALA A 70 16.24 -40.14 5.21
CA ALA A 70 14.95 -39.97 4.51
C ALA A 70 14.91 -38.63 3.76
N ALA A 71 15.15 -37.51 4.44
CA ALA A 71 15.15 -36.19 3.83
C ALA A 71 16.24 -36.02 2.73
N PHE A 72 17.38 -36.70 2.85
CA PHE A 72 18.41 -36.72 1.80
C PHE A 72 18.01 -37.62 0.61
N GLY A 73 17.25 -38.69 0.85
CA GLY A 73 16.58 -39.47 -0.18
C GLY A 73 15.55 -38.62 -0.93
N ASP A 74 14.64 -37.95 -0.23
CA ASP A 74 13.64 -37.03 -0.80
C ASP A 74 14.31 -35.93 -1.64
N LEU A 75 15.41 -35.34 -1.14
CA LEU A 75 16.21 -34.36 -1.86
C LEU A 75 16.89 -34.94 -3.10
N LEU A 76 17.42 -36.17 -3.06
CA LEU A 76 18.02 -36.84 -4.20
C LEU A 76 16.97 -37.25 -5.26
N GLU A 77 15.79 -37.69 -4.85
CA GLU A 77 14.69 -37.97 -5.77
C GLU A 77 14.16 -36.69 -6.44
N THR A 78 14.05 -35.60 -5.67
CA THR A 78 13.54 -34.31 -6.17
C THR A 78 14.55 -33.62 -7.08
N PHE A 79 15.82 -33.54 -6.68
CA PHE A 79 16.83 -32.68 -7.32
C PHE A 79 17.95 -33.43 -8.05
N GLY A 80 18.10 -34.74 -7.83
CA GLY A 80 19.14 -35.57 -8.44
C GLY A 80 20.56 -35.03 -8.21
N TRP A 81 21.42 -35.20 -9.22
CA TRP A 81 22.75 -34.60 -9.25
C TRP A 81 22.73 -33.06 -9.30
N GLY A 82 21.58 -32.44 -9.62
CA GLY A 82 21.40 -31.00 -9.56
C GLY A 82 21.55 -30.40 -8.17
N LEU A 83 21.46 -31.22 -7.11
CA LEU A 83 21.85 -30.85 -5.75
C LEU A 83 23.30 -30.30 -5.68
N VAL A 84 24.20 -30.73 -6.57
CA VAL A 84 25.57 -30.20 -6.69
C VAL A 84 25.56 -28.72 -7.09
N PHE A 85 24.64 -28.28 -7.96
CA PHE A 85 24.50 -26.87 -8.33
C PHE A 85 23.98 -26.03 -7.15
N ILE A 86 23.04 -26.56 -6.35
CA ILE A 86 22.57 -25.91 -5.11
C ILE A 86 23.76 -25.73 -4.14
N VAL A 87 24.52 -26.79 -3.87
CA VAL A 87 25.67 -26.74 -2.96
C VAL A 87 26.74 -25.76 -3.45
N ALA A 88 27.05 -25.77 -4.76
CA ALA A 88 28.01 -24.83 -5.36
C ALA A 88 27.53 -23.37 -5.27
N ALA A 89 26.23 -23.10 -5.44
CA ALA A 89 25.65 -21.77 -5.26
C ALA A 89 25.74 -21.31 -3.79
N ILE A 90 25.38 -22.17 -2.83
CA ILE A 90 25.47 -21.88 -1.39
C ILE A 90 26.93 -21.59 -0.98
N VAL A 91 27.88 -22.42 -1.41
CA VAL A 91 29.32 -22.20 -1.14
C VAL A 91 29.79 -20.87 -1.77
N THR A 92 29.37 -20.55 -2.99
CA THR A 92 29.70 -19.28 -3.66
C THR A 92 29.17 -18.08 -2.87
N VAL A 93 27.94 -18.15 -2.37
CA VAL A 93 27.33 -17.09 -1.54
C VAL A 93 28.08 -16.94 -0.22
N ILE A 94 28.40 -18.04 0.47
CA ILE A 94 29.17 -18.04 1.73
C ILE A 94 30.55 -17.41 1.52
N VAL A 95 31.29 -17.82 0.47
CA VAL A 95 32.60 -17.25 0.13
C VAL A 95 32.51 -15.77 -0.24
N MET A 96 31.43 -15.33 -0.91
CA MET A 96 31.22 -13.92 -1.26
C MET A 96 30.88 -13.03 -0.05
N ILE A 97 30.09 -13.55 0.89
CA ILE A 97 29.81 -12.93 2.20
C ILE A 97 31.12 -12.80 2.98
N TRP A 98 31.89 -13.89 3.10
CA TRP A 98 33.16 -13.92 3.85
C TRP A 98 34.19 -12.95 3.27
N ARG A 99 34.24 -12.78 1.94
CA ARG A 99 35.08 -11.79 1.24
C ARG A 99 34.54 -10.35 1.29
N ARG A 100 33.42 -10.07 1.97
CA ARG A 100 32.78 -8.73 2.11
C ARG A 100 32.50 -7.98 0.79
N ARG A 101 32.41 -8.67 -0.35
CA ARG A 101 32.24 -8.02 -1.68
C ARG A 101 30.78 -7.74 -2.09
N PHE A 102 29.84 -7.83 -1.17
CA PHE A 102 28.39 -7.87 -1.43
C PHE A 102 27.88 -6.69 -2.30
N LEU A 103 28.36 -5.47 -2.08
CA LEU A 103 27.98 -4.28 -2.88
C LEU A 103 28.41 -4.35 -4.36
N SER A 104 29.39 -5.18 -4.72
CA SER A 104 29.85 -5.35 -6.12
C SER A 104 29.00 -6.35 -6.93
N PHE A 105 28.17 -7.16 -6.24
CA PHE A 105 27.33 -8.20 -6.83
C PHE A 105 26.20 -7.60 -7.67
N PHE A 106 25.38 -6.74 -7.06
CA PHE A 106 24.25 -6.08 -7.72
C PHE A 106 24.64 -5.25 -8.96
N ARG A 107 25.85 -4.66 -8.96
CA ARG A 107 26.40 -3.91 -10.10
C ARG A 107 26.58 -4.77 -11.38
N HIS A 108 26.47 -6.09 -11.29
CA HIS A 108 26.54 -7.02 -12.43
C HIS A 108 25.32 -7.97 -12.52
N GLY A 109 24.17 -7.60 -11.94
CA GLY A 109 22.99 -8.46 -11.80
C GLY A 109 22.58 -9.25 -13.07
N ASN A 110 22.60 -8.61 -14.24
CA ASN A 110 22.25 -9.24 -15.52
C ASN A 110 23.14 -10.46 -15.84
N ARG A 111 24.43 -10.43 -15.50
CA ARG A 111 25.34 -11.57 -15.69
C ARG A 111 25.05 -12.73 -14.75
N TRP A 112 24.62 -12.42 -13.52
CA TRP A 112 24.20 -13.45 -12.56
C TRP A 112 22.87 -14.09 -12.97
N LEU A 113 21.89 -13.30 -13.40
CA LEU A 113 20.63 -13.81 -13.94
C LEU A 113 20.85 -14.69 -15.19
N GLY A 114 21.73 -14.28 -16.10
CA GLY A 114 22.11 -15.10 -17.24
C GLY A 114 22.84 -16.39 -16.83
N GLY A 115 23.73 -16.33 -15.83
CA GLY A 115 24.37 -17.51 -15.24
C GLY A 115 23.37 -18.51 -14.64
N ILE A 116 22.34 -18.03 -13.94
CA ILE A 116 21.25 -18.86 -13.41
C ILE A 116 20.47 -19.54 -14.55
N ALA A 117 20.17 -18.83 -15.63
CA ALA A 117 19.51 -19.41 -16.81
C ALA A 117 20.34 -20.55 -17.45
N PHE A 118 21.67 -20.41 -17.53
CA PHE A 118 22.55 -21.51 -17.98
C PHE A 118 22.56 -22.70 -17.03
N VAL A 119 22.55 -22.49 -15.70
CA VAL A 119 22.47 -23.59 -14.72
C VAL A 119 21.14 -24.34 -14.84
N LEU A 120 20.02 -23.64 -14.99
CA LEU A 120 18.71 -24.26 -15.20
C LEU A 120 18.64 -25.03 -16.54
N ALA A 121 19.23 -24.51 -17.61
CA ALA A 121 19.34 -25.22 -18.88
C ALA A 121 20.19 -26.49 -18.77
N ALA A 122 21.34 -26.42 -18.10
CA ALA A 122 22.21 -27.57 -17.86
C ALA A 122 21.54 -28.64 -16.97
N TRP A 123 20.77 -28.23 -15.97
CA TRP A 123 19.97 -29.11 -15.12
C TRP A 123 18.85 -29.80 -15.92
N GLY A 124 18.16 -29.07 -16.79
CA GLY A 124 17.20 -29.66 -17.73
C GLY A 124 17.85 -30.72 -18.62
N ILE A 125 19.00 -30.43 -19.23
CA ILE A 125 19.77 -31.41 -20.03
C ILE A 125 20.13 -32.65 -19.20
N LEU A 126 20.44 -32.48 -17.90
CA LEU A 126 20.72 -33.59 -16.99
C LEU A 126 19.50 -34.50 -16.74
N ALA A 127 18.28 -34.03 -16.99
CA ALA A 127 17.06 -34.84 -16.96
C ALA A 127 16.74 -35.52 -18.30
N THR A 128 17.46 -35.21 -19.39
CA THR A 128 17.32 -35.89 -20.69
C THR A 128 18.29 -37.05 -20.91
N ILE A 129 19.17 -37.33 -19.94
CA ILE A 129 20.09 -38.47 -19.97
C ILE A 129 19.40 -39.68 -19.35
N ASP A 130 19.12 -40.70 -20.17
CA ASP A 130 18.30 -41.85 -19.79
C ASP A 130 19.06 -42.90 -18.95
N GLN A 131 18.32 -43.82 -18.32
CA GLN A 131 18.79 -44.77 -17.30
C GLN A 131 19.99 -45.62 -17.75
N THR A 132 21.18 -45.20 -17.32
CA THR A 132 22.43 -45.94 -17.49
C THR A 132 23.17 -46.08 -16.15
N SER A 133 22.87 -47.19 -15.47
CA SER A 133 23.73 -47.84 -14.47
C SER A 133 24.08 -47.06 -13.18
N GLY A 134 23.11 -46.76 -12.32
CA GLY A 134 23.38 -46.62 -10.87
C GLY A 134 22.42 -45.79 -10.02
N VAL A 135 21.99 -46.37 -8.89
CA VAL A 135 21.45 -45.79 -7.63
C VAL A 135 20.23 -44.85 -7.68
N LEU A 136 20.04 -44.03 -8.72
CA LEU A 136 19.00 -42.99 -8.81
C LEU A 136 17.79 -43.47 -9.61
N ILE A 137 16.74 -43.91 -8.91
CA ILE A 137 15.49 -44.46 -9.47
C ILE A 137 14.85 -43.51 -10.50
N LYS A 138 14.84 -42.20 -10.22
CA LYS A 138 14.22 -41.15 -11.08
C LYS A 138 15.17 -40.52 -12.12
N GLY A 139 16.39 -41.07 -12.28
CA GLY A 139 17.40 -40.57 -13.23
C GLY A 139 18.15 -39.33 -12.74
N PRO A 140 19.24 -38.92 -13.43
CA PRO A 140 20.23 -38.00 -12.86
C PRO A 140 19.75 -36.56 -12.62
N GLY A 141 18.70 -36.09 -13.31
CA GLY A 141 18.14 -34.73 -13.11
C GLY A 141 17.14 -34.56 -11.97
N GLY A 142 16.66 -35.64 -11.34
CA GLY A 142 15.56 -35.62 -10.36
C GLY A 142 14.19 -35.26 -10.99
N SER A 143 13.13 -35.21 -10.18
CA SER A 143 11.81 -34.74 -10.66
C SER A 143 11.85 -33.28 -11.11
N PHE A 144 12.52 -32.41 -10.36
CA PHE A 144 12.64 -30.98 -10.65
C PHE A 144 13.28 -30.70 -12.02
N GLY A 145 14.28 -31.50 -12.41
CA GLY A 145 14.88 -31.43 -13.75
C GLY A 145 13.90 -31.83 -14.86
N ARG A 146 12.99 -32.78 -14.60
CA ARG A 146 11.90 -33.15 -15.50
C ARG A 146 10.83 -32.06 -15.55
N ASP A 147 10.49 -31.43 -14.42
CA ASP A 147 9.47 -30.39 -14.33
C ASP A 147 9.84 -29.12 -15.12
N ILE A 148 11.13 -28.74 -15.13
CA ILE A 148 11.69 -27.68 -16.01
C ILE A 148 11.38 -27.94 -17.50
N ILE A 149 11.28 -29.22 -17.90
CA ILE A 149 11.05 -29.66 -19.29
C ILE A 149 9.56 -29.98 -19.55
N SER A 150 8.81 -30.38 -18.52
CA SER A 150 7.46 -30.96 -18.52
C SER A 150 7.32 -32.33 -19.19
N TYR A 151 6.44 -33.15 -18.61
CA TYR A 151 6.15 -34.55 -18.98
C TYR A 151 4.73 -34.65 -19.58
N PRO A 152 4.42 -35.60 -20.47
CA PRO A 152 5.24 -36.19 -21.54
C PRO A 152 4.64 -35.94 -22.96
N ASN A 153 5.34 -36.45 -23.99
CA ASN A 153 4.91 -36.76 -25.38
C ASN A 153 5.44 -35.90 -26.54
N HIS A 154 6.14 -34.78 -26.34
CA HIS A 154 6.61 -33.93 -27.46
C HIS A 154 8.09 -33.54 -27.34
N GLY A 155 8.99 -34.40 -27.83
CA GLY A 155 10.45 -34.20 -27.81
C GLY A 155 10.94 -32.87 -28.40
N PHE A 156 10.21 -32.33 -29.38
CA PHE A 156 10.47 -31.01 -29.98
C PHE A 156 10.34 -29.86 -28.97
N ILE A 157 9.38 -29.94 -28.05
CA ILE A 157 9.12 -28.89 -27.04
C ILE A 157 10.24 -28.86 -25.99
N TYR A 158 10.81 -30.01 -25.64
CA TYR A 158 11.92 -30.11 -24.68
C TYR A 158 13.14 -29.34 -25.19
N GLY A 159 13.55 -29.59 -26.44
CA GLY A 159 14.65 -28.89 -27.09
C GLY A 159 14.40 -27.38 -27.21
N LEU A 160 13.16 -26.99 -27.55
CA LEU A 160 12.77 -25.58 -27.65
C LEU A 160 12.88 -24.84 -26.31
N ARG A 161 12.47 -25.45 -25.18
CA ARG A 161 12.58 -24.82 -23.84
C ARG A 161 14.03 -24.65 -23.41
N ILE A 162 14.87 -25.68 -23.59
CA ILE A 162 16.32 -25.60 -23.29
C ILE A 162 16.98 -24.52 -24.16
N PHE A 163 16.65 -24.47 -25.45
CA PHE A 163 17.12 -23.44 -26.37
C PHE A 163 16.73 -22.03 -25.93
N VAL A 164 15.47 -21.82 -25.52
CA VAL A 164 14.99 -20.52 -24.99
C VAL A 164 15.75 -20.11 -23.71
N LEU A 165 15.98 -21.02 -22.76
CA LEU A 165 16.77 -20.74 -21.56
C LEU A 165 18.22 -20.36 -21.90
N VAL A 166 18.85 -21.05 -22.84
CA VAL A 166 20.21 -20.74 -23.34
C VAL A 166 20.24 -19.36 -24.04
N VAL A 167 19.27 -19.05 -24.90
CA VAL A 167 19.17 -17.74 -25.58
C VAL A 167 18.96 -16.60 -24.58
N ILE A 168 18.10 -16.80 -23.57
CA ILE A 168 17.92 -15.84 -22.46
C ILE A 168 19.24 -15.65 -21.68
N GLY A 169 19.96 -16.74 -21.39
CA GLY A 169 21.29 -16.69 -20.76
C GLY A 169 22.28 -15.83 -21.54
N ILE A 170 22.39 -16.05 -22.86
CA ILE A 170 23.26 -15.28 -23.76
C ILE A 170 22.83 -13.80 -23.82
N LEU A 171 21.53 -13.51 -23.92
CA LEU A 171 20.98 -12.16 -23.96
C LEU A 171 21.29 -11.38 -22.67
N LEU A 172 21.18 -12.02 -21.51
CA LEU A 172 21.40 -11.40 -20.19
C LEU A 172 22.88 -11.21 -19.86
N VAL A 173 23.76 -12.16 -20.20
CA VAL A 173 25.21 -12.02 -19.99
C VAL A 173 25.81 -10.94 -20.89
N ALA A 174 25.34 -10.83 -22.13
CA ALA A 174 25.95 -9.98 -23.16
C ALA A 174 24.92 -9.25 -24.06
N PRO A 175 24.10 -8.32 -23.55
CA PRO A 175 23.03 -7.70 -24.33
C PRO A 175 23.52 -6.89 -25.54
N ARG A 176 24.61 -6.12 -25.41
CA ARG A 176 25.12 -5.23 -26.48
C ARG A 176 25.63 -5.94 -27.76
N PRO A 177 26.29 -7.11 -27.71
CA PRO A 177 26.52 -7.91 -28.92
C PRO A 177 25.24 -8.64 -29.38
N SER A 178 24.43 -9.19 -28.47
CA SER A 178 23.22 -9.94 -28.83
C SER A 178 22.22 -9.12 -29.64
N PHE A 179 21.91 -7.89 -29.23
CA PHE A 179 21.05 -6.98 -30.02
C PHE A 179 21.64 -6.62 -31.40
N ARG A 180 22.98 -6.57 -31.54
CA ARG A 180 23.63 -6.33 -32.85
C ARG A 180 23.60 -7.56 -33.76
N ALA A 181 23.63 -8.78 -33.21
CA ALA A 181 23.42 -10.00 -33.97
C ALA A 181 21.97 -10.08 -34.49
N ILE A 182 20.99 -9.82 -33.62
CA ILE A 182 19.56 -9.79 -33.97
C ILE A 182 19.29 -8.74 -35.06
N ALA A 183 19.82 -7.53 -34.93
CA ALA A 183 19.66 -6.48 -35.95
C ALA A 183 20.22 -6.87 -37.33
N ARG A 184 21.37 -7.57 -37.37
CA ARG A 184 21.94 -8.10 -38.62
C ARG A 184 21.08 -9.20 -39.24
N PHE A 185 20.53 -10.09 -38.42
CA PHE A 185 19.66 -11.17 -38.86
C PHE A 185 18.35 -10.64 -39.50
N PHE A 186 17.68 -9.69 -38.85
CA PHE A 186 16.51 -9.01 -39.42
C PHE A 186 16.87 -8.18 -40.67
N GLY A 187 18.04 -7.56 -40.71
CA GLY A 187 18.56 -6.90 -41.91
C GLY A 187 18.66 -7.85 -43.10
N TRP A 188 19.32 -9.00 -42.91
CA TRP A 188 19.48 -10.04 -43.93
C TRP A 188 18.15 -10.64 -44.39
N ILE A 189 17.21 -10.94 -43.47
CA ILE A 189 15.84 -11.37 -43.83
C ILE A 189 15.16 -10.32 -44.71
N ASN A 190 15.26 -9.04 -44.35
CA ASN A 190 14.67 -7.95 -45.12
C ASN A 190 15.33 -7.75 -46.51
N GLU A 191 16.48 -8.39 -46.79
CA GLU A 191 17.04 -8.44 -48.15
C GLU A 191 16.51 -9.64 -48.94
N GLN A 192 16.30 -10.80 -48.30
CA GLN A 192 15.68 -11.97 -48.95
C GLN A 192 14.24 -11.70 -49.43
N PHE A 193 13.52 -10.78 -48.79
CA PHE A 193 12.15 -10.38 -49.20
C PHE A 193 12.10 -9.23 -50.23
N LYS A 194 13.24 -8.66 -50.66
CA LYS A 194 13.28 -7.67 -51.76
C LYS A 194 13.12 -8.39 -53.11
N ARG A 195 11.93 -8.32 -53.69
CA ARG A 195 11.68 -8.83 -55.06
C ARG A 195 12.60 -8.13 -56.07
N PRO A 196 13.18 -8.85 -57.05
CA PRO A 196 13.91 -8.21 -58.15
C PRO A 196 12.97 -7.33 -59.00
N PRO A 197 13.46 -6.24 -59.61
CA PRO A 197 12.66 -5.40 -60.48
C PRO A 197 12.22 -6.17 -61.75
N ALA A 198 10.99 -5.94 -62.19
CA ALA A 198 10.42 -6.62 -63.35
C ALA A 198 11.08 -6.15 -64.67
N PRO A 199 11.25 -7.04 -65.66
CA PRO A 199 11.80 -6.68 -66.96
C PRO A 199 10.87 -5.74 -67.72
N ALA A 200 11.45 -4.75 -68.41
CA ALA A 200 10.69 -3.77 -69.20
C ALA A 200 9.95 -4.45 -70.37
N ARG A 201 8.63 -4.20 -70.48
CA ARG A 201 7.84 -4.67 -71.64
C ARG A 201 8.23 -3.90 -72.90
N THR A 202 8.39 -4.63 -73.99
CA THR A 202 8.75 -4.10 -75.31
C THR A 202 7.60 -3.33 -75.95
N ALA A 203 7.81 -2.03 -76.18
CA ALA A 203 7.00 -1.27 -77.12
C ALA A 203 7.36 -1.67 -78.56
N ARG A 204 6.36 -1.73 -79.44
CA ARG A 204 6.50 -2.17 -80.84
C ARG A 204 7.10 -1.04 -81.70
N ARG A 205 7.93 -1.39 -82.69
CA ARG A 205 8.51 -0.41 -83.64
C ARG A 205 7.47 0.11 -84.63
N GLU A 206 7.56 1.40 -84.93
CA GLU A 206 7.24 1.97 -86.25
C GLU A 206 8.49 2.72 -86.80
N PRO A 207 8.59 2.98 -88.11
CA PRO A 207 9.81 3.50 -88.74
C PRO A 207 9.97 5.04 -88.64
N ALA A 208 11.17 5.53 -88.94
CA ALA A 208 11.54 6.94 -88.78
C ALA A 208 11.13 7.86 -89.95
N VAL A 209 10.85 9.12 -89.62
CA VAL A 209 10.77 10.27 -90.54
C VAL A 209 11.59 11.43 -89.95
N PRO A 210 12.32 12.25 -90.73
CA PRO A 210 13.25 13.24 -90.17
C PRO A 210 12.58 14.45 -89.51
N ALA A 211 13.25 15.05 -88.53
CA ALA A 211 12.76 16.22 -87.81
C ALA A 211 12.79 17.49 -88.67
N HIS A 212 11.65 18.19 -88.77
CA HIS A 212 11.58 19.56 -89.29
C HIS A 212 11.82 20.61 -88.18
N ARG A 213 12.17 21.83 -88.62
CA ARG A 213 12.79 22.93 -87.85
C ARG A 213 11.72 23.90 -87.28
N VAL A 214 12.19 25.00 -86.64
CA VAL A 214 11.46 26.16 -86.04
C VAL A 214 11.06 25.88 -84.57
N LEU A 215 11.76 26.43 -83.55
CA LEU A 215 11.72 27.82 -82.98
C LEU A 215 10.34 28.13 -82.33
N HIS A 216 10.17 28.80 -81.17
CA HIS A 216 10.97 29.83 -80.48
C HIS A 216 11.11 29.54 -78.93
N PRO A 217 11.14 30.51 -77.98
CA PRO A 217 12.38 31.14 -77.52
C PRO A 217 12.73 31.03 -76.01
N ARG A 218 14.03 30.84 -75.74
CA ARG A 218 14.92 31.64 -74.83
C ARG A 218 14.30 32.35 -73.60
N THR A 219 14.55 31.89 -72.35
CA THR A 219 15.70 32.21 -71.42
C THR A 219 15.58 33.57 -70.69
N PRO A 220 16.32 33.87 -69.56
CA PRO A 220 17.45 33.14 -68.93
C PRO A 220 17.42 32.99 -67.38
N GLY A 221 18.42 32.27 -66.85
CA GLY A 221 18.99 32.48 -65.50
C GLY A 221 18.79 31.34 -64.46
N GLU A 222 19.81 30.82 -63.76
CA GLU A 222 21.25 30.84 -64.06
C GLU A 222 21.99 29.62 -63.43
N ALA A 223 23.32 29.57 -63.53
CA ALA A 223 24.14 28.36 -63.57
C ALA A 223 24.34 27.56 -62.26
N LYS A 224 24.59 26.26 -62.43
CA LYS A 224 25.48 25.45 -61.58
C LYS A 224 26.88 25.40 -62.19
N PRO A 225 27.94 25.69 -61.42
CA PRO A 225 29.30 25.15 -61.60
C PRO A 225 29.62 24.04 -60.56
N PRO A 226 30.77 23.34 -60.63
CA PRO A 226 30.88 21.93 -60.16
C PRO A 226 31.48 21.71 -58.77
N LEU A 227 31.51 20.43 -58.35
CA LEU A 227 32.21 19.96 -57.15
C LEU A 227 33.73 19.98 -57.31
N PRO A 228 34.48 20.27 -56.23
CA PRO A 228 35.81 19.72 -55.99
C PRO A 228 35.72 18.47 -55.09
N SER A 229 36.41 17.40 -55.47
CA SER A 229 36.56 16.19 -54.65
C SER A 229 37.84 16.23 -53.83
N ILE A 230 37.74 16.19 -52.50
CA ILE A 230 38.89 15.99 -51.60
C ILE A 230 38.51 14.91 -50.57
N MET A 231 39.39 13.93 -50.37
CA MET A 231 39.27 12.92 -49.32
C MET A 231 39.69 13.49 -47.98
N ALA A 232 38.95 13.18 -46.91
CA ALA A 232 39.33 13.50 -45.54
C ALA A 232 38.96 12.35 -44.60
N GLU A 233 39.83 12.06 -43.63
CA GLU A 233 39.64 10.99 -42.65
C GLU A 233 38.58 11.34 -41.59
N PRO A 234 37.92 10.34 -40.96
CA PRO A 234 36.97 10.58 -39.88
C PRO A 234 37.69 11.02 -38.59
N VAL A 235 37.83 12.34 -38.40
CA VAL A 235 38.39 12.93 -37.18
C VAL A 235 37.57 12.52 -35.94
N VAL A 236 38.24 11.90 -34.96
CA VAL A 236 37.64 11.51 -33.68
C VAL A 236 37.44 12.76 -32.81
N PRO A 237 36.24 13.00 -32.23
CA PRO A 237 36.03 14.12 -31.32
C PRO A 237 36.87 13.99 -30.03
N PRO A 238 37.51 15.07 -29.53
CA PRO A 238 38.31 15.04 -28.32
C PRO A 238 37.47 14.89 -27.02
N GLU A 239 38.16 14.64 -25.91
CA GLU A 239 37.59 14.05 -24.69
C GLU A 239 36.60 14.93 -23.92
N VAL A 240 35.67 14.26 -23.21
CA VAL A 240 34.58 14.82 -22.41
C VAL A 240 35.06 15.41 -21.05
N SER A 241 36.35 15.76 -20.92
CA SER A 241 36.97 16.20 -19.67
C SER A 241 36.77 17.70 -19.37
N THR A 242 36.66 18.54 -20.40
CA THR A 242 36.63 20.01 -20.29
C THR A 242 35.28 20.56 -19.81
N SER A 243 34.17 19.89 -20.13
CA SER A 243 32.81 20.36 -19.81
C SER A 243 32.53 20.47 -18.32
N ARG A 244 33.16 19.62 -17.47
CA ARG A 244 32.99 19.69 -16.01
C ARG A 244 33.64 20.93 -15.40
N LYS A 245 34.89 21.21 -15.74
CA LYS A 245 35.59 22.41 -15.24
C LYS A 245 34.87 23.70 -15.63
N ARG A 246 34.30 23.78 -16.83
CA ARG A 246 33.46 24.92 -17.24
C ARG A 246 32.17 25.06 -16.44
N LEU A 247 31.52 23.95 -16.08
CA LEU A 247 30.35 23.97 -15.19
C LEU A 247 30.72 24.37 -13.74
N GLU A 248 31.89 23.93 -13.26
CA GLU A 248 32.43 24.31 -11.95
C GLU A 248 32.77 25.82 -11.91
N GLU A 249 33.51 26.36 -12.90
CA GLU A 249 33.78 27.81 -13.03
C GLU A 249 32.49 28.66 -13.11
N LEU A 250 31.46 28.18 -13.83
CA LEU A 250 30.20 28.90 -13.96
C LEU A 250 29.39 28.87 -12.65
N ALA A 251 29.43 27.77 -11.90
CA ALA A 251 28.85 27.69 -10.57
C ALA A 251 29.55 28.60 -9.56
N GLU A 252 30.89 28.69 -9.62
CA GLU A 252 31.69 29.55 -8.76
C GLU A 252 31.43 31.05 -9.05
N LYS A 253 31.36 31.44 -10.33
CA LYS A 253 30.95 32.80 -10.75
C LYS A 253 29.50 33.11 -10.37
N ALA A 254 28.59 32.14 -10.43
CA ALA A 254 27.20 32.32 -9.98
C ALA A 254 27.08 32.47 -8.46
N ALA A 255 27.97 31.86 -7.67
CA ALA A 255 28.04 32.05 -6.22
C ALA A 255 28.59 33.44 -5.85
N ALA A 256 29.57 33.95 -6.60
CA ALA A 256 30.20 35.26 -6.35
C ALA A 256 29.29 36.47 -6.64
N LEU A 257 28.20 36.28 -7.41
CA LEU A 257 27.31 37.35 -7.89
C LEU A 257 26.08 37.62 -6.99
N ARG A 258 26.11 37.23 -5.70
CA ARG A 258 25.03 37.50 -4.73
C ARG A 258 25.43 38.59 -3.72
N PRO A 259 24.95 39.84 -3.83
CA PRO A 259 25.18 40.86 -2.82
C PRO A 259 24.35 40.59 -1.56
N GLY A 260 24.91 40.89 -0.38
CA GLY A 260 24.10 41.18 0.81
C GLY A 260 23.61 40.02 1.68
N ALA A 261 24.08 38.78 1.47
CA ALA A 261 23.90 37.73 2.47
C ALA A 261 24.79 38.02 3.69
N ARG A 262 24.25 38.73 4.70
CA ARG A 262 24.89 38.89 6.00
C ARG A 262 25.21 37.52 6.59
N THR A 263 26.32 37.41 7.32
CA THR A 263 26.68 36.24 8.10
C THR A 263 25.66 35.99 9.21
N ALA A 264 24.60 35.25 8.87
CA ALA A 264 23.84 34.50 9.85
C ALA A 264 24.77 33.42 10.40
N GLU A 265 25.23 33.61 11.64
CA GLU A 265 25.79 32.52 12.42
C GLU A 265 24.78 31.37 12.41
N LYS A 266 25.25 30.12 12.25
CA LYS A 266 24.35 28.97 12.42
C LYS A 266 23.80 29.02 13.84
N PRO A 267 22.47 29.11 14.04
CA PRO A 267 21.90 28.74 15.31
C PRO A 267 22.28 27.29 15.53
N THR A 268 23.16 27.04 16.50
CA THR A 268 23.40 25.67 16.98
C THR A 268 22.31 25.37 18.01
N GLU A 269 21.05 25.57 17.58
CA GLU A 269 19.91 24.93 18.21
C GLU A 269 20.08 23.44 17.93
N THR A 270 20.67 22.75 18.90
CA THR A 270 20.28 21.39 19.19
C THR A 270 18.76 21.38 19.25
N ALA A 271 18.10 20.76 18.26
CA ALA A 271 16.69 20.42 18.39
C ALA A 271 16.49 19.79 19.76
N PRO A 272 15.52 20.27 20.58
CA PRO A 272 15.44 19.89 21.97
C PRO A 272 15.41 18.37 22.09
N PRO A 273 16.15 17.77 23.05
CA PRO A 273 16.14 16.33 23.21
C PRO A 273 14.69 15.90 23.35
N ARG A 274 14.25 14.96 22.49
CA ARG A 274 12.87 14.45 22.53
C ARG A 274 12.55 14.12 23.98
N PRO A 275 11.60 14.83 24.62
CA PRO A 275 11.37 14.65 26.05
C PRO A 275 10.95 13.20 26.26
N ASP A 276 11.45 12.59 27.34
CA ASP A 276 11.12 11.19 27.66
C ASP A 276 9.60 11.07 27.71
N LEU A 277 9.03 10.14 26.94
CA LEU A 277 7.57 9.94 26.88
C LEU A 277 6.98 9.75 28.27
N LYS A 278 7.74 9.16 29.21
CA LYS A 278 7.36 9.06 30.62
C LYS A 278 7.30 10.42 31.31
N GLN A 279 8.28 11.30 31.09
CA GLN A 279 8.29 12.64 31.70
C GLN A 279 7.16 13.51 31.15
N VAL A 280 6.91 13.49 29.84
CA VAL A 280 5.76 14.18 29.23
C VAL A 280 4.45 13.65 29.82
N ALA A 281 4.31 12.33 29.92
CA ALA A 281 3.10 11.70 30.41
C ALA A 281 2.88 11.88 31.92
N ASP A 282 3.95 11.87 32.72
CA ASP A 282 3.92 12.17 34.15
C ASP A 282 3.58 13.65 34.40
N ASP A 283 4.10 14.59 33.60
CA ASP A 283 3.73 16.01 33.69
C ASP A 283 2.29 16.26 33.21
N VAL A 284 1.79 15.55 32.19
CA VAL A 284 0.36 15.56 31.79
C VAL A 284 -0.52 15.00 32.92
N TRP A 285 -0.16 13.86 33.51
CA TRP A 285 -0.89 13.28 34.63
C TRP A 285 -0.87 14.18 35.88
N LYS A 286 0.26 14.83 36.15
CA LYS A 286 0.42 15.80 37.25
C LYS A 286 -0.34 17.11 37.01
N LYS A 287 -0.46 17.57 35.75
CA LYS A 287 -1.19 18.79 35.38
C LYS A 287 -2.71 18.60 35.33
N TYR A 288 -3.21 17.41 34.96
CA TYR A 288 -4.66 17.19 34.77
C TYR A 288 -5.25 15.99 35.53
N GLY A 289 -4.48 14.93 35.77
CA GLY A 289 -4.91 13.75 36.54
C GLY A 289 -5.14 14.02 38.02
N GLN A 290 -4.75 15.19 38.53
CA GLN A 290 -5.06 15.66 39.89
C GLN A 290 -6.30 16.56 39.95
N SER A 291 -6.80 17.09 38.82
CA SER A 291 -7.95 18.00 38.79
C SER A 291 -9.26 17.25 39.14
N PRO A 292 -10.06 17.73 40.12
CA PRO A 292 -11.26 17.03 40.57
C PRO A 292 -12.48 17.22 39.64
N GLU A 293 -12.46 18.22 38.76
CA GLU A 293 -13.61 18.68 37.96
C GLU A 293 -14.00 17.75 36.79
N LEU A 294 -13.22 16.68 36.53
CA LEU A 294 -13.40 15.78 35.37
C LEU A 294 -13.75 14.32 35.76
N VAL A 295 -14.20 14.08 36.99
CA VAL A 295 -14.63 12.74 37.44
C VAL A 295 -16.07 12.47 36.99
N THR A 296 -16.29 11.47 36.14
CA THR A 296 -17.65 11.03 35.75
C THR A 296 -18.35 10.28 36.88
N ILE A 297 -19.67 10.10 36.78
CA ILE A 297 -20.47 9.32 37.76
C ILE A 297 -19.90 7.91 37.95
N ASP A 298 -19.36 7.32 36.88
CA ASP A 298 -18.77 5.99 36.86
C ASP A 298 -17.32 5.97 37.41
N GLY A 299 -16.81 7.12 37.82
CA GLY A 299 -15.46 7.33 38.37
C GLY A 299 -14.33 7.14 37.37
N TRP A 300 -14.60 7.26 36.07
CA TRP A 300 -13.57 7.48 35.04
C TRP A 300 -13.28 8.98 34.91
N ARG A 301 -12.15 9.35 34.30
CA ARG A 301 -11.83 10.75 33.94
C ARG A 301 -11.65 10.87 32.43
N LEU A 302 -12.29 11.87 31.84
CA LEU A 302 -12.13 12.16 30.42
C LEU A 302 -10.82 12.93 30.17
N PRO A 303 -10.17 12.75 29.00
CA PRO A 303 -8.96 13.50 28.65
C PRO A 303 -9.24 15.01 28.51
N PRO A 304 -8.32 15.87 28.97
CA PRO A 304 -8.39 17.31 28.74
C PRO A 304 -8.09 17.63 27.26
N ILE A 305 -8.68 18.69 26.70
CA ILE A 305 -8.39 19.12 25.32
C ILE A 305 -6.91 19.41 25.06
N ASP A 306 -6.19 19.87 26.10
CA ASP A 306 -4.74 20.12 26.08
C ASP A 306 -3.86 18.85 26.01
N ILE A 307 -4.44 17.67 25.87
CA ILE A 307 -3.68 16.47 25.48
C ILE A 307 -3.28 16.50 23.99
N LEU A 308 -4.04 17.25 23.17
CA LEU A 308 -3.83 17.46 21.74
C LEU A 308 -3.07 18.76 21.46
N ASP A 309 -2.33 18.79 20.34
CA ASP A 309 -1.43 19.89 20.01
C ASP A 309 -2.12 21.01 19.20
N THR A 310 -1.83 22.25 19.59
CA THR A 310 -2.26 23.45 18.84
C THR A 310 -1.30 23.69 17.68
N THR A 311 -1.83 23.73 16.46
CA THR A 311 -1.06 24.09 15.25
C THR A 311 -1.45 25.51 14.81
N PRO A 312 -0.50 26.43 14.55
CA PRO A 312 -0.82 27.75 14.03
C PRO A 312 -1.31 27.67 12.58
N GLU A 313 -2.40 28.35 12.27
CA GLU A 313 -2.91 28.48 10.90
C GLU A 313 -2.03 29.45 10.08
N VAL A 314 -1.74 29.13 8.82
CA VAL A 314 -0.89 29.98 7.96
C VAL A 314 -1.76 30.97 7.22
N ALA A 315 -1.48 32.27 7.42
CA ALA A 315 -2.22 33.33 6.73
C ALA A 315 -1.87 33.38 5.23
N PHE A 316 -2.76 32.86 4.39
CA PHE A 316 -2.64 32.94 2.93
C PHE A 316 -2.61 34.39 2.44
N SER A 317 -1.65 34.70 1.56
CA SER A 317 -1.58 36.03 0.92
C SER A 317 -2.74 36.22 -0.06
N GLN A 318 -3.63 37.17 0.23
CA GLN A 318 -4.75 37.51 -0.66
C GLN A 318 -4.29 37.92 -2.08
N ALA A 319 -3.07 38.48 -2.21
CA ALA A 319 -2.51 38.90 -3.50
C ALA A 319 -2.25 37.72 -4.46
N ASP A 320 -1.76 36.58 -3.96
CA ASP A 320 -1.54 35.37 -4.77
C ASP A 320 -2.88 34.85 -5.31
N ASN A 321 -3.91 34.80 -4.45
CA ASN A 321 -5.25 34.39 -4.87
C ASN A 321 -5.89 35.33 -5.91
N ILE A 322 -5.68 36.65 -5.82
CA ILE A 322 -6.12 37.60 -6.86
C ILE A 322 -5.38 37.36 -8.19
N GLN A 323 -4.07 37.10 -8.15
CA GLN A 323 -3.28 36.77 -9.34
C GLN A 323 -3.76 35.46 -9.99
N ARG A 324 -4.01 34.41 -9.21
CA ARG A 324 -4.56 33.12 -9.67
C ARG A 324 -5.95 33.26 -10.28
N ALA A 325 -6.82 34.08 -9.67
CA ALA A 325 -8.14 34.37 -10.21
C ALA A 325 -8.04 34.96 -11.62
N LYS A 326 -7.14 35.94 -11.82
CA LYS A 326 -6.91 36.50 -13.15
C LYS A 326 -6.32 35.48 -14.12
N LEU A 327 -5.37 34.65 -13.70
CA LEU A 327 -4.81 33.57 -14.54
C LEU A 327 -5.87 32.56 -14.99
N ILE A 328 -6.91 32.30 -14.19
CA ILE A 328 -8.06 31.46 -14.60
C ILE A 328 -8.87 32.16 -15.71
N GLU A 329 -9.14 33.46 -15.57
CA GLU A 329 -9.88 34.25 -16.58
C GLU A 329 -9.09 34.36 -17.89
N ASP A 330 -7.82 34.78 -17.82
CA ASP A 330 -6.92 34.90 -18.97
C ASP A 330 -6.74 33.54 -19.69
N ALA A 331 -6.62 32.43 -18.93
CA ALA A 331 -6.56 31.08 -19.49
C ALA A 331 -7.86 30.66 -20.18
N LEU A 332 -9.02 30.76 -19.52
CA LEU A 332 -10.31 30.40 -20.15
C LEU A 332 -10.56 31.22 -21.42
N ALA A 333 -10.27 32.52 -21.40
CA ALA A 333 -10.37 33.40 -22.56
C ALA A 333 -9.49 32.93 -23.74
N SER A 334 -8.27 32.43 -23.48
CA SER A 334 -7.37 31.92 -24.53
C SER A 334 -7.90 30.68 -25.27
N TYR A 335 -8.77 29.87 -24.64
CA TYR A 335 -9.49 28.75 -25.27
C TYR A 335 -10.89 29.17 -25.79
N GLY A 336 -11.13 30.49 -25.89
CA GLY A 336 -12.38 31.08 -26.37
C GLY A 336 -13.57 30.84 -25.45
N VAL A 337 -13.34 30.76 -24.13
CA VAL A 337 -14.37 30.52 -23.11
C VAL A 337 -14.55 31.78 -22.26
N ASP A 338 -15.60 32.56 -22.55
CA ASP A 338 -16.00 33.72 -21.74
C ASP A 338 -16.48 33.26 -20.35
N ALA A 339 -15.78 33.67 -19.29
CA ALA A 339 -16.05 33.28 -17.91
C ALA A 339 -15.36 34.25 -16.94
N LYS A 340 -15.92 34.41 -15.72
CA LYS A 340 -15.41 35.35 -14.72
C LYS A 340 -15.34 34.73 -13.32
N VAL A 341 -14.27 34.99 -12.56
CA VAL A 341 -14.18 34.65 -11.14
C VAL A 341 -15.02 35.63 -10.33
N VAL A 342 -16.02 35.12 -9.62
CA VAL A 342 -16.95 35.90 -8.77
C VAL A 342 -16.83 35.58 -7.29
N GLN A 343 -16.15 34.49 -6.92
CA GLN A 343 -15.90 34.09 -5.53
C GLN A 343 -14.53 33.43 -5.40
N ILE A 344 -13.86 33.64 -4.26
CA ILE A 344 -12.63 32.93 -3.88
C ILE A 344 -12.81 32.43 -2.45
N ASN A 345 -12.71 31.11 -2.24
CA ASN A 345 -12.72 30.49 -0.91
C ASN A 345 -11.36 29.81 -0.69
N ALA A 346 -10.54 30.32 0.23
CA ALA A 346 -9.25 29.72 0.55
C ALA A 346 -9.43 28.63 1.63
N GLY A 347 -9.26 27.35 1.24
CA GLY A 347 -9.13 26.23 2.16
C GLY A 347 -7.67 25.92 2.49
N PRO A 348 -7.39 24.92 3.35
CA PRO A 348 -6.05 24.61 3.82
C PRO A 348 -5.13 24.03 2.73
N THR A 349 -5.64 23.16 1.85
CA THR A 349 -4.87 22.49 0.80
C THR A 349 -5.19 22.96 -0.61
N VAL A 350 -6.38 23.50 -0.82
CA VAL A 350 -6.87 24.05 -2.10
C VAL A 350 -7.59 25.36 -1.88
N THR A 351 -7.55 26.23 -2.88
CA THR A 351 -8.42 27.41 -2.99
C THR A 351 -9.46 27.14 -4.07
N GLN A 352 -10.74 27.32 -3.72
CA GLN A 352 -11.87 27.15 -4.63
C GLN A 352 -12.26 28.49 -5.25
N PHE A 353 -12.02 28.63 -6.55
CA PHE A 353 -12.40 29.77 -7.36
C PHE A 353 -13.79 29.52 -7.96
N GLY A 354 -14.77 30.31 -7.52
CA GLY A 354 -16.13 30.29 -8.06
C GLY A 354 -16.21 31.07 -9.36
N VAL A 355 -16.33 30.37 -10.48
CA VAL A 355 -16.38 30.92 -11.84
C VAL A 355 -17.82 30.94 -12.36
N GLU A 356 -18.28 32.10 -12.82
CA GLU A 356 -19.52 32.22 -13.55
C GLU A 356 -19.28 32.05 -15.07
N PRO A 357 -19.97 31.11 -15.75
CA PRO A 357 -19.90 30.98 -17.21
C PRO A 357 -20.60 32.15 -17.91
N GLY A 358 -19.87 32.83 -18.81
CA GLY A 358 -20.34 33.93 -19.63
C GLY A 358 -21.05 33.48 -20.91
N TRP A 359 -20.81 34.19 -22.02
CA TRP A 359 -21.58 34.08 -23.26
C TRP A 359 -20.69 33.78 -24.48
N ASP A 360 -20.94 32.64 -25.11
CA ASP A 360 -20.45 32.30 -26.44
C ASP A 360 -21.27 33.10 -27.47
N ARG A 361 -20.61 34.03 -28.16
CA ARG A 361 -21.21 34.96 -29.13
C ARG A 361 -20.69 34.67 -30.53
N LYS A 362 -21.59 34.43 -31.48
CA LYS A 362 -21.25 34.23 -32.88
C LYS A 362 -21.64 35.45 -33.69
N TYR A 363 -20.65 36.05 -34.34
CA TYR A 363 -20.86 37.13 -35.29
C TYR A 363 -20.90 36.60 -36.71
N ARG A 364 -21.66 37.29 -37.58
CA ARG A 364 -21.67 37.05 -39.02
C ARG A 364 -21.33 38.35 -39.73
N GLU A 365 -20.43 38.28 -40.70
CA GLU A 365 -20.25 39.36 -41.68
C GLU A 365 -21.49 39.45 -42.57
N ILE A 366 -22.21 40.56 -42.49
CA ILE A 366 -23.21 40.96 -43.46
C ILE A 366 -22.56 42.03 -44.35
N LYS A 367 -22.68 41.84 -45.66
CA LYS A 367 -22.05 42.68 -46.69
C LYS A 367 -23.13 43.49 -47.37
N GLU A 368 -23.51 44.59 -46.74
CA GLU A 368 -24.47 45.55 -47.30
C GLU A 368 -23.76 46.40 -48.36
N ARG A 369 -24.48 46.79 -49.41
CA ARG A 369 -24.02 47.85 -50.31
C ARG A 369 -24.65 49.17 -49.89
N ASP A 370 -23.84 50.22 -49.79
CA ASP A 370 -24.37 51.57 -49.69
C ASP A 370 -24.93 52.05 -51.04
N ARG A 371 -25.56 53.24 -51.04
CA ARG A 371 -26.22 53.81 -52.23
C ARG A 371 -25.24 54.12 -53.36
N ASP A 372 -23.95 54.27 -53.04
CA ASP A 372 -22.86 54.54 -53.97
C ASP A 372 -22.18 53.25 -54.48
N GLY A 373 -22.64 52.09 -54.01
CA GLY A 373 -22.24 50.76 -54.48
C GLY A 373 -21.08 50.11 -53.72
N ASN A 374 -20.51 50.78 -52.72
CA ASN A 374 -19.41 50.23 -51.93
C ASN A 374 -19.93 49.16 -50.97
N ILE A 375 -19.10 48.14 -50.71
CA ILE A 375 -19.46 47.04 -49.82
C ILE A 375 -19.03 47.39 -48.40
N GLN A 376 -19.99 47.67 -47.52
CA GLN A 376 -19.74 47.83 -46.09
C GLN A 376 -19.93 46.49 -45.39
N VAL A 377 -18.90 46.08 -44.63
CA VAL A 377 -18.92 44.81 -43.88
C VAL A 377 -19.32 45.10 -42.44
N ARG A 378 -20.54 44.71 -42.06
CA ARG A 378 -21.07 44.86 -40.71
C ARG A 378 -21.08 43.51 -40.01
N MET A 379 -20.52 43.45 -38.80
CA MET A 379 -20.66 42.29 -37.91
C MET A 379 -21.99 42.37 -37.17
N GLU A 380 -22.86 41.36 -37.34
CA GLU A 380 -24.08 41.20 -36.54
C GLU A 380 -23.94 40.01 -35.57
N GLU A 381 -24.38 40.15 -34.32
CA GLU A 381 -24.38 39.09 -33.30
C GLU A 381 -25.55 38.11 -33.54
N VAL A 382 -25.32 37.08 -34.37
CA VAL A 382 -26.35 36.14 -34.83
C VAL A 382 -26.80 35.14 -33.76
N SER A 383 -25.94 34.81 -32.79
CA SER A 383 -26.35 33.96 -31.67
C SER A 383 -25.56 34.25 -30.40
N LYS A 384 -26.27 34.41 -29.28
CA LYS A 384 -25.74 34.54 -27.93
C LYS A 384 -26.17 33.35 -27.09
N THR A 385 -25.24 32.45 -26.78
CA THR A 385 -25.49 31.22 -26.01
C THR A 385 -24.68 31.24 -24.72
N ARG A 386 -25.24 30.83 -23.57
CA ARG A 386 -24.43 30.73 -22.35
C ARG A 386 -23.37 29.64 -22.52
N VAL A 387 -22.14 29.90 -22.05
CA VAL A 387 -21.05 28.91 -22.08
C VAL A 387 -21.49 27.62 -21.39
N LYS A 388 -21.35 26.49 -22.10
CA LYS A 388 -21.64 25.16 -21.55
C LYS A 388 -20.63 24.82 -20.44
N VAL A 389 -21.13 24.40 -19.28
CA VAL A 389 -20.31 23.98 -18.12
C VAL A 389 -19.36 22.83 -18.48
N GLU A 390 -19.76 21.95 -19.40
CA GLU A 390 -18.93 20.90 -19.99
C GLU A 390 -17.64 21.45 -20.65
N ARG A 391 -17.71 22.59 -21.34
CA ARG A 391 -16.57 23.23 -22.04
C ARG A 391 -15.55 23.82 -21.07
N ILE A 392 -15.97 24.25 -19.88
CA ILE A 392 -15.07 24.60 -18.77
C ILE A 392 -14.48 23.32 -18.16
N SER A 393 -15.31 22.30 -17.98
CA SER A 393 -14.93 21.03 -17.36
C SER A 393 -13.90 20.23 -18.18
N SER A 394 -13.92 20.32 -19.50
CA SER A 394 -12.95 19.70 -20.40
C SER A 394 -11.55 20.35 -20.33
N LEU A 395 -11.47 21.64 -20.01
CA LEU A 395 -10.22 22.40 -19.92
C LEU A 395 -9.46 22.19 -18.60
N ALA A 396 -9.86 21.21 -17.76
CA ALA A 396 -9.24 20.99 -16.45
C ALA A 396 -7.71 20.74 -16.52
N ASN A 397 -7.23 20.10 -17.58
CA ASN A 397 -5.80 19.82 -17.78
C ASN A 397 -5.05 21.05 -18.30
N ASP A 398 -5.64 21.79 -19.23
CA ASP A 398 -5.12 23.06 -19.76
C ASP A 398 -5.01 24.14 -18.67
N LEU A 399 -6.02 24.24 -17.81
CA LEU A 399 -6.00 25.12 -16.63
C LEU A 399 -4.92 24.70 -15.63
N ALA A 400 -4.71 23.39 -15.43
CA ALA A 400 -3.65 22.90 -14.55
C ALA A 400 -2.27 23.28 -15.09
N LEU A 401 -2.05 23.17 -16.41
CA LEU A 401 -0.84 23.63 -17.08
C LEU A 401 -0.65 25.15 -16.95
N ALA A 402 -1.68 25.94 -17.23
CA ALA A 402 -1.63 27.41 -17.15
C ALA A 402 -1.36 27.95 -15.74
N LEU A 403 -1.84 27.26 -14.71
CA LEU A 403 -1.64 27.61 -13.29
C LEU A 403 -0.42 26.93 -12.65
N ALA A 404 0.36 26.15 -13.42
CA ALA A 404 1.45 25.30 -12.93
C ALA A 404 1.03 24.35 -11.77
N ALA A 405 -0.24 23.93 -11.75
CA ALA A 405 -0.82 23.04 -10.75
C ALA A 405 -0.67 21.56 -11.15
N PRO A 406 -0.45 20.63 -10.20
CA PRO A 406 -0.31 19.20 -10.51
C PRO A 406 -1.63 18.57 -10.98
N THR A 407 -2.75 18.96 -10.37
CA THR A 407 -4.12 18.56 -10.73
C THR A 407 -5.07 19.71 -10.42
N ILE A 408 -6.22 19.74 -11.12
CA ILE A 408 -7.36 20.62 -10.80
C ILE A 408 -8.63 19.76 -10.74
N ARG A 409 -9.48 20.03 -9.74
CA ARG A 409 -10.84 19.49 -9.63
C ARG A 409 -11.83 20.59 -9.98
N ILE A 410 -12.81 20.26 -10.81
CA ILE A 410 -13.89 21.18 -11.22
C ILE A 410 -15.20 20.63 -10.67
N GLU A 411 -15.86 21.40 -9.82
CA GLU A 411 -17.15 21.10 -9.22
C GLU A 411 -18.28 21.83 -9.95
N ALA A 412 -19.12 21.05 -10.62
CA ALA A 412 -20.08 21.53 -11.61
C ALA A 412 -21.51 21.01 -11.34
N PRO A 413 -22.50 21.91 -11.16
CA PRO A 413 -22.35 23.21 -10.49
C PRO A 413 -21.99 23.03 -9.01
N VAL A 414 -21.56 24.09 -8.34
CA VAL A 414 -21.39 24.13 -6.88
C VAL A 414 -22.76 24.03 -6.19
N PRO A 415 -22.97 23.12 -5.20
CA PRO A 415 -24.24 22.99 -4.51
C PRO A 415 -24.79 24.31 -3.96
N GLY A 416 -26.03 24.65 -4.34
CA GLY A 416 -26.70 25.87 -3.92
C GLY A 416 -26.24 27.16 -4.60
N LYS A 417 -25.37 27.10 -5.62
CA LYS A 417 -24.85 28.29 -6.34
C LYS A 417 -24.83 28.10 -7.86
N SER A 418 -25.09 29.16 -8.61
CA SER A 418 -25.10 29.16 -10.09
C SER A 418 -23.70 29.29 -10.71
N ILE A 419 -22.68 28.70 -10.09
CA ILE A 419 -21.26 28.84 -10.45
C ILE A 419 -20.56 27.48 -10.58
N VAL A 420 -19.43 27.48 -11.29
CA VAL A 420 -18.51 26.35 -11.44
C VAL A 420 -17.34 26.55 -10.48
N GLY A 421 -17.09 25.62 -9.57
CA GLY A 421 -16.00 25.71 -8.60
C GLY A 421 -14.72 25.09 -9.18
N ILE A 422 -13.67 25.89 -9.36
CA ILE A 422 -12.36 25.41 -9.80
C ILE A 422 -11.44 25.35 -8.57
N GLU A 423 -11.09 24.14 -8.16
CA GLU A 423 -10.23 23.89 -6.99
C GLU A 423 -8.77 23.76 -7.43
N VAL A 424 -7.98 24.77 -7.06
CA VAL A 424 -6.55 24.87 -7.39
C VAL A 424 -5.73 24.58 -6.12
N PRO A 425 -4.71 23.70 -6.16
CA PRO A 425 -3.80 23.46 -5.04
C PRO A 425 -3.10 24.72 -4.55
N ASN A 426 -3.00 24.87 -3.23
CA ASN A 426 -2.22 25.92 -2.60
C ASN A 426 -0.71 25.65 -2.79
N THR A 427 0.12 26.70 -2.81
CA THR A 427 1.59 26.60 -2.88
C THR A 427 2.20 26.12 -1.56
N THR A 428 1.56 26.48 -0.44
CA THR A 428 1.79 25.93 0.89
C THR A 428 0.50 25.28 1.36
N SER A 429 0.57 24.05 1.86
CA SER A 429 -0.59 23.29 2.34
C SER A 429 -0.64 23.28 3.86
N ASP A 430 -1.74 23.73 4.45
CA ASP A 430 -1.92 23.78 5.91
C ASP A 430 -2.31 22.42 6.48
N MET A 431 -1.71 22.07 7.62
CA MET A 431 -2.11 20.91 8.40
C MET A 431 -3.29 21.27 9.31
N VAL A 432 -4.41 20.58 9.14
CA VAL A 432 -5.60 20.73 9.98
C VAL A 432 -5.41 19.86 11.23
N SER A 433 -5.00 20.42 12.37
CA SER A 433 -4.88 19.59 13.60
C SER A 433 -6.24 19.15 14.13
N LEU A 434 -6.30 17.98 14.76
CA LEU A 434 -7.53 17.48 15.39
C LEU A 434 -8.11 18.49 16.38
N ARG A 435 -7.26 19.06 17.24
CA ARG A 435 -7.64 20.11 18.20
C ARG A 435 -8.36 21.29 17.53
N GLY A 436 -7.79 21.80 16.43
CA GLY A 436 -8.33 22.95 15.69
C GLY A 436 -9.68 22.69 15.01
N VAL A 437 -10.17 21.44 14.97
CA VAL A 437 -11.54 21.10 14.56
C VAL A 437 -12.44 20.83 15.78
N VAL A 438 -11.93 20.16 16.82
CA VAL A 438 -12.65 19.85 18.06
C VAL A 438 -13.04 21.11 18.85
N GLU A 439 -12.19 22.14 18.88
CA GLU A 439 -12.48 23.42 19.56
C GLU A 439 -13.53 24.28 18.82
N THR A 440 -13.94 23.90 17.59
CA THR A 440 -14.87 24.70 16.80
C THR A 440 -16.31 24.61 17.30
N SER A 441 -17.06 25.71 17.17
CA SER A 441 -18.48 25.72 17.56
C SER A 441 -19.36 24.74 16.76
N VAL A 442 -18.90 24.25 15.61
CA VAL A 442 -19.58 23.20 14.83
C VAL A 442 -19.46 21.86 15.55
N TYR A 443 -18.25 21.47 15.96
CA TYR A 443 -18.01 20.23 16.70
C TYR A 443 -18.66 20.28 18.10
N GLN A 444 -18.47 21.37 18.84
CA GLN A 444 -19.03 21.52 20.19
C GLN A 444 -20.58 21.46 20.22
N LYS A 445 -21.26 22.05 19.22
CA LYS A 445 -22.74 21.94 19.06
C LYS A 445 -23.22 20.54 18.65
N LEU A 446 -22.32 19.67 18.20
CA LEU A 446 -22.62 18.27 17.89
C LEU A 446 -22.34 17.38 19.10
N LEU A 447 -21.20 17.56 19.75
CA LEU A 447 -20.81 16.88 21.00
C LEU A 447 -21.87 17.05 22.09
N ALA A 448 -22.43 18.26 22.24
CA ALA A 448 -23.54 18.55 23.15
C ALA A 448 -24.87 17.82 22.83
N LYS A 449 -24.92 17.00 21.77
CA LYS A 449 -26.08 16.20 21.35
C LYS A 449 -25.79 14.70 21.25
N THR A 450 -24.52 14.30 21.11
CA THR A 450 -24.10 12.91 20.91
C THR A 450 -22.65 12.73 21.35
N GLY A 451 -22.36 11.68 22.12
CA GLY A 451 -20.99 11.27 22.43
C GLY A 451 -20.23 10.73 21.22
N MET A 452 -20.95 10.31 20.17
CA MET A 452 -20.39 9.69 18.95
C MET A 452 -19.95 10.72 17.90
N ALA A 453 -19.51 11.89 18.34
CA ALA A 453 -19.10 13.02 17.49
C ALA A 453 -17.67 12.84 16.94
N LEU A 454 -17.52 12.91 15.62
CA LEU A 454 -16.26 12.72 14.90
C LEU A 454 -15.83 14.02 14.22
N ALA A 455 -14.61 14.48 14.48
CA ALA A 455 -14.02 15.63 13.79
C ALA A 455 -13.39 15.14 12.48
N LEU A 456 -14.03 15.42 11.33
CA LEU A 456 -13.54 14.92 10.05
C LEU A 456 -12.41 15.78 9.50
N GLY A 457 -12.50 17.10 9.61
CA GLY A 457 -11.49 18.01 9.06
C GLY A 457 -12.04 19.40 8.74
N LYS A 458 -11.44 20.05 7.73
CA LYS A 458 -11.93 21.30 7.13
C LYS A 458 -12.26 21.10 5.65
N GLY A 459 -13.28 21.79 5.13
CA GLY A 459 -13.65 21.77 3.72
C GLY A 459 -12.77 22.62 2.81
N ALA A 460 -13.11 22.63 1.52
CA ALA A 460 -12.37 23.38 0.49
C ALA A 460 -12.45 24.92 0.63
N GLY A 461 -13.31 25.44 1.51
CA GLY A 461 -13.35 26.85 1.92
C GLY A 461 -12.84 27.09 3.35
N GLY A 462 -12.19 26.10 3.97
CA GLY A 462 -11.68 26.17 5.35
C GLY A 462 -12.74 25.90 6.43
N GLU A 463 -13.98 25.61 6.05
CA GLU A 463 -15.08 25.40 6.98
C GLU A 463 -14.93 24.09 7.77
N ALA A 464 -15.05 24.14 9.09
CA ALA A 464 -14.88 22.94 9.93
C ALA A 464 -16.06 21.96 9.77
N VAL A 465 -15.76 20.68 9.60
CA VAL A 465 -16.74 19.62 9.35
C VAL A 465 -16.66 18.52 10.41
N ALA A 466 -17.79 18.31 11.09
CA ALA A 466 -18.01 17.28 12.09
C ALA A 466 -19.11 16.30 11.65
N ALA A 467 -19.05 15.08 12.16
CA ALA A 467 -19.91 13.95 11.81
C ALA A 467 -20.39 13.20 13.08
N ASP A 468 -21.40 12.35 12.91
CA ASP A 468 -22.09 11.63 14.00
C ASP A 468 -22.26 10.16 13.60
N LEU A 469 -21.56 9.26 14.29
CA LEU A 469 -21.54 7.83 13.92
C LEU A 469 -22.92 7.15 14.11
N THR A 470 -23.83 7.70 14.93
CA THR A 470 -25.21 7.17 15.06
C THR A 470 -26.07 7.41 13.81
N LYS A 471 -25.74 8.45 13.04
CA LYS A 471 -26.37 8.84 11.77
C LYS A 471 -25.63 8.30 10.55
N MET A 472 -24.36 7.95 10.74
CA MET A 472 -23.48 7.32 9.76
C MET A 472 -23.17 5.89 10.24
N PRO A 473 -24.18 5.01 10.37
CA PRO A 473 -24.11 3.84 11.24
C PRO A 473 -22.95 2.90 10.90
N HIS A 474 -22.61 2.83 9.61
CA HIS A 474 -21.51 2.07 9.05
C HIS A 474 -20.73 2.99 8.09
N LEU A 475 -19.41 3.04 8.25
CA LEU A 475 -18.48 3.93 7.55
C LEU A 475 -17.45 3.08 6.80
N LEU A 476 -17.37 3.25 5.49
CA LEU A 476 -16.33 2.67 4.64
C LEU A 476 -15.23 3.70 4.38
N ILE A 477 -13.97 3.36 4.65
CA ILE A 477 -12.79 4.21 4.40
C ILE A 477 -11.87 3.53 3.39
N ALA A 478 -11.45 4.23 2.34
CA ALA A 478 -10.53 3.67 1.36
C ALA A 478 -9.52 4.70 0.86
N GLY A 479 -8.35 4.21 0.41
CA GLY A 479 -7.29 5.06 -0.14
C GLY A 479 -5.95 4.34 -0.26
N ALA A 480 -5.08 4.82 -1.14
CA ALA A 480 -3.75 4.25 -1.33
C ALA A 480 -2.86 4.41 -0.07
N THR A 481 -1.79 3.64 0.03
CA THR A 481 -0.79 3.77 1.11
C THR A 481 -0.23 5.21 1.15
N GLY A 482 -0.17 5.82 2.34
CA GLY A 482 0.27 7.22 2.51
C GLY A 482 -0.75 8.31 2.13
N SER A 483 -1.96 7.95 1.69
CA SER A 483 -3.00 8.91 1.29
C SER A 483 -3.65 9.68 2.45
N GLY A 484 -3.71 9.09 3.64
CA GLY A 484 -4.38 9.65 4.84
C GLY A 484 -5.22 8.63 5.62
N LYS A 485 -5.57 7.48 5.01
CA LYS A 485 -6.44 6.40 5.56
C LYS A 485 -6.20 6.11 7.06
N THR A 486 -4.95 5.83 7.44
CA THR A 486 -4.56 5.46 8.81
C THR A 486 -4.76 6.61 9.81
N VAL A 487 -4.34 7.83 9.45
CA VAL A 487 -4.47 9.02 10.31
C VAL A 487 -5.94 9.36 10.55
N CYS A 488 -6.80 9.13 9.55
CA CYS A 488 -8.25 9.25 9.68
C CYS A 488 -8.86 8.19 10.60
N LEU A 489 -8.41 6.94 10.49
CA LEU A 489 -8.87 5.84 11.36
C LEU A 489 -8.47 6.13 12.82
N ASN A 490 -7.21 6.51 13.06
CA ASN A 490 -6.73 6.96 14.37
C ASN A 490 -7.51 8.18 14.88
N THR A 491 -7.79 9.16 14.02
CA THR A 491 -8.64 10.33 14.36
C THR A 491 -10.03 9.88 14.85
N VAL A 492 -10.68 8.92 14.18
CA VAL A 492 -12.01 8.41 14.58
C VAL A 492 -11.96 7.73 15.95
N ILE A 493 -10.94 6.91 16.22
CA ILE A 493 -10.75 6.29 17.54
C ILE A 493 -10.51 7.38 18.60
N CYS A 494 -9.61 8.32 18.35
CA CYS A 494 -9.23 9.36 19.30
C CYS A 494 -10.38 10.34 19.58
N CYS A 495 -11.20 10.74 18.59
CA CYS A 495 -12.40 11.55 18.82
C CYS A 495 -13.34 10.91 19.86
N LEU A 496 -13.55 9.60 19.75
CA LEU A 496 -14.41 8.86 20.68
C LEU A 496 -13.75 8.72 22.07
N LEU A 497 -12.44 8.44 22.13
CA LEU A 497 -11.68 8.36 23.39
C LEU A 497 -11.54 9.69 24.14
N MET A 498 -11.64 10.84 23.45
CA MET A 498 -11.66 12.16 24.10
C MET A 498 -12.95 12.43 24.90
N HIS A 499 -14.05 11.73 24.58
CA HIS A 499 -15.39 12.15 25.01
C HIS A 499 -16.28 11.03 25.58
N ASN A 500 -15.86 9.75 25.50
CA ASN A 500 -16.66 8.61 25.95
C ASN A 500 -15.87 7.75 26.95
N THR A 501 -16.54 7.24 27.99
CA THR A 501 -15.93 6.27 28.93
C THR A 501 -16.04 4.84 28.39
N PRO A 502 -15.33 3.86 29.00
CA PRO A 502 -15.52 2.43 28.70
C PRO A 502 -16.94 1.89 28.94
N ASN A 503 -17.82 2.64 29.61
CA ASN A 503 -19.23 2.28 29.81
C ASN A 503 -20.14 2.87 28.72
N ASP A 504 -19.68 3.90 28.00
CA ASP A 504 -20.41 4.51 26.89
C ASP A 504 -19.99 3.91 25.55
N VAL A 505 -18.68 3.63 25.34
CA VAL A 505 -18.12 3.06 24.11
C VAL A 505 -17.13 1.93 24.41
N ARG A 506 -17.25 0.81 23.68
CA ARG A 506 -16.24 -0.27 23.61
C ARG A 506 -15.79 -0.51 22.17
N PHE A 507 -14.51 -0.83 22.00
CA PHE A 507 -13.89 -1.11 20.72
C PHE A 507 -13.57 -2.59 20.52
N ILE A 508 -13.76 -3.06 19.28
CA ILE A 508 -13.13 -4.29 18.77
C ILE A 508 -12.25 -3.83 17.60
N LEU A 509 -10.93 -3.96 17.76
CA LEU A 509 -9.95 -3.53 16.76
C LEU A 509 -9.36 -4.75 16.05
N ILE A 510 -9.40 -4.74 14.71
CA ILE A 510 -8.83 -5.79 13.85
C ILE A 510 -7.72 -5.18 13.00
N ASP A 511 -6.49 -5.63 13.24
CA ASP A 511 -5.28 -5.23 12.52
C ASP A 511 -4.47 -6.47 12.11
N PRO A 512 -4.75 -7.05 10.93
CA PRO A 512 -4.05 -8.24 10.46
C PRO A 512 -2.56 -7.96 10.11
N LYS A 513 -2.18 -6.69 9.93
CA LYS A 513 -0.83 -6.26 9.54
C LYS A 513 0.07 -5.96 10.72
N ARG A 514 -0.52 -5.70 11.90
CA ARG A 514 0.13 -5.45 13.20
C ARG A 514 0.86 -4.10 13.30
N VAL A 515 0.50 -3.13 12.46
CA VAL A 515 1.20 -1.85 12.32
C VAL A 515 0.44 -0.69 12.96
N GLU A 516 -0.87 -0.62 12.73
CA GLU A 516 -1.62 0.64 12.86
C GLU A 516 -2.38 0.74 14.19
N LEU A 517 -2.95 -0.38 14.66
CA LEU A 517 -3.86 -0.39 15.83
C LEU A 517 -3.25 -1.04 17.07
N THR A 518 -2.07 -1.66 16.95
CA THR A 518 -1.41 -2.40 18.05
C THR A 518 -1.02 -1.51 19.23
N GLN A 519 -0.82 -0.21 18.99
CA GLN A 519 -0.63 0.83 20.01
C GLN A 519 -1.78 0.93 21.02
N TYR A 520 -3.02 0.61 20.65
CA TYR A 520 -4.20 0.77 21.50
C TYR A 520 -4.43 -0.37 22.52
N ASN A 521 -3.55 -1.39 22.57
CA ASN A 521 -3.77 -2.62 23.38
C ASN A 521 -3.96 -2.39 24.90
N SER A 522 -3.50 -1.26 25.45
CA SER A 522 -3.64 -0.92 26.88
C SER A 522 -4.97 -0.22 27.24
N LEU A 523 -5.83 0.12 26.27
CA LEU A 523 -7.06 0.87 26.54
C LEU A 523 -8.09 0.04 27.34
N PRO A 524 -8.76 0.64 28.34
CA PRO A 524 -9.88 0.01 29.06
C PRO A 524 -11.14 -0.11 28.19
N HIS A 525 -11.27 0.69 27.13
CA HIS A 525 -12.36 0.60 26.15
C HIS A 525 -12.29 -0.65 25.27
N LEU A 526 -11.19 -1.41 25.26
CA LEU A 526 -11.13 -2.63 24.46
C LEU A 526 -12.07 -3.71 25.03
N ALA A 527 -12.91 -4.25 24.16
CA ALA A 527 -13.71 -5.45 24.43
C ALA A 527 -12.84 -6.71 24.48
N THR A 528 -11.82 -6.76 23.61
CA THR A 528 -10.79 -7.80 23.46
C THR A 528 -9.47 -7.11 23.07
N PRO A 529 -8.29 -7.68 23.41
CA PRO A 529 -7.02 -7.29 22.79
C PRO A 529 -7.10 -7.25 21.26
N VAL A 530 -6.24 -6.43 20.64
CA VAL A 530 -6.27 -6.16 19.19
C VAL A 530 -6.12 -7.46 18.40
N ILE A 531 -7.08 -7.73 17.51
CA ILE A 531 -7.16 -8.98 16.78
C ILE A 531 -6.22 -8.94 15.58
N MET A 532 -5.13 -9.69 15.66
CA MET A 532 -4.06 -9.79 14.65
C MET A 532 -4.03 -11.13 13.90
N ASP A 533 -5.17 -11.83 13.89
CA ASP A 533 -5.38 -13.13 13.26
C ASP A 533 -6.73 -13.11 12.52
N THR A 534 -6.73 -13.53 11.26
CA THR A 534 -7.90 -13.37 10.38
C THR A 534 -9.03 -14.34 10.72
N GLN A 535 -8.73 -15.53 11.25
CA GLN A 535 -9.75 -16.50 11.69
C GLN A 535 -10.39 -16.04 13.00
N LYS A 536 -9.61 -15.48 13.94
CA LYS A 536 -10.16 -14.82 15.14
C LYS A 536 -11.00 -13.60 14.80
N ALA A 537 -10.65 -12.86 13.74
CA ALA A 537 -11.46 -11.74 13.25
C ALA A 537 -12.82 -12.21 12.68
N ILE A 538 -12.84 -13.31 11.92
CA ILE A 538 -14.09 -13.95 11.46
C ILE A 538 -14.94 -14.40 12.67
N SER A 539 -14.34 -15.05 13.68
CA SER A 539 -15.05 -15.42 14.91
C SER A 539 -15.60 -14.21 15.68
N ALA A 540 -14.89 -13.08 15.71
CA ALA A 540 -15.39 -11.84 16.31
C ALA A 540 -16.55 -11.21 15.53
N LEU A 541 -16.57 -11.32 14.19
CA LEU A 541 -17.73 -10.94 13.38
C LEU A 541 -18.96 -11.80 13.69
N ARG A 542 -18.80 -13.14 13.77
CA ARG A 542 -19.87 -14.06 14.17
C ARG A 542 -20.41 -13.73 15.57
N TRP A 543 -19.53 -13.42 16.52
CA TRP A 543 -19.93 -13.02 17.88
C TRP A 543 -20.66 -11.68 17.91
N LEU A 544 -20.23 -10.69 17.12
CA LEU A 544 -20.94 -9.40 17.02
C LEU A 544 -22.38 -9.59 16.51
N VAL A 545 -22.62 -10.54 15.60
CA VAL A 545 -23.98 -10.90 15.16
C VAL A 545 -24.79 -11.51 16.31
N GLN A 546 -24.19 -12.38 17.14
CA GLN A 546 -24.86 -12.95 18.31
C GLN A 546 -25.17 -11.90 19.38
N GLU A 547 -24.25 -10.97 19.67
CA GLU A 547 -24.50 -9.86 20.61
C GLU A 547 -25.49 -8.84 20.05
N MET A 548 -25.55 -8.63 18.74
CA MET A 548 -26.61 -7.86 18.10
C MET A 548 -27.99 -8.50 18.35
N ASP A 549 -28.13 -9.81 18.15
CA ASP A 549 -29.39 -10.53 18.41
C ASP A 549 -29.75 -10.51 19.92
N SER A 550 -28.76 -10.68 20.80
CA SER A 550 -28.90 -10.57 22.26
C SER A 550 -29.38 -9.17 22.68
N ARG A 551 -28.83 -8.11 22.06
CA ARG A 551 -29.28 -6.73 22.28
C ARG A 551 -30.70 -6.49 21.77
N TYR A 552 -31.08 -7.03 20.62
CA TYR A 552 -32.47 -6.96 20.14
C TYR A 552 -33.46 -7.57 21.13
N GLN A 553 -33.13 -8.71 21.75
CA GLN A 553 -33.96 -9.31 22.80
C GLN A 553 -34.06 -8.42 24.05
N LYS A 554 -32.94 -7.85 24.52
CA LYS A 554 -32.89 -6.90 25.65
C LYS A 554 -33.71 -5.62 25.38
N LEU A 555 -33.63 -5.09 24.15
CA LEU A 555 -34.41 -3.94 23.69
C LEU A 555 -35.91 -4.26 23.68
N ALA A 556 -36.31 -5.37 23.06
CA ALA A 556 -37.70 -5.80 23.00
C ALA A 556 -38.31 -6.04 24.39
N ALA A 557 -37.59 -6.73 25.28
CA ALA A 557 -38.03 -7.03 26.65
C ALA A 557 -38.21 -5.78 27.54
N SER A 558 -37.66 -4.63 27.14
CA SER A 558 -37.80 -3.34 27.83
C SER A 558 -38.65 -2.32 27.06
N GLY A 559 -39.24 -2.72 25.92
CA GLY A 559 -40.01 -1.82 25.05
C GLY A 559 -39.19 -0.75 24.32
N ALA A 560 -37.85 -0.79 24.42
CA ALA A 560 -36.96 0.18 23.81
C ALA A 560 -36.80 -0.09 22.31
N ARG A 561 -36.94 0.95 21.47
CA ARG A 561 -36.77 0.85 20.00
C ARG A 561 -35.31 0.89 19.55
N HIS A 562 -34.41 1.37 20.41
CA HIS A 562 -32.99 1.60 20.13
C HIS A 562 -32.21 1.81 21.44
N ILE A 563 -30.89 1.68 21.39
CA ILE A 563 -29.98 1.74 22.55
C ILE A 563 -30.13 3.02 23.41
N GLU A 564 -30.35 4.19 22.82
CA GLU A 564 -30.53 5.45 23.55
C GLU A 564 -31.75 5.41 24.48
N GLY A 565 -32.86 4.81 24.03
CA GLY A 565 -34.08 4.63 24.82
C GLY A 565 -33.93 3.60 25.93
N PHE A 566 -33.07 2.59 25.73
CA PHE A 566 -32.72 1.60 26.77
C PHE A 566 -31.81 2.20 27.85
N ASN A 567 -30.84 3.02 27.44
CA ASN A 567 -29.87 3.66 28.33
C ASN A 567 -30.42 4.90 29.06
N LYS A 568 -31.52 5.51 28.59
CA LYS A 568 -32.03 6.81 29.06
C LYS A 568 -32.19 6.91 30.59
N ASN A 569 -32.57 5.81 31.25
CA ASN A 569 -32.83 5.77 32.69
C ASN A 569 -31.80 4.88 33.44
N LYS A 570 -30.62 4.62 32.85
CA LYS A 570 -29.62 3.67 33.36
C LYS A 570 -28.26 4.33 33.58
N LEU A 571 -27.53 3.88 34.60
CA LEU A 571 -26.24 4.44 35.02
C LEU A 571 -25.18 3.33 35.12
N GLY A 572 -23.91 3.72 34.99
CA GLY A 572 -22.78 2.80 35.06
C GLY A 572 -22.94 1.55 34.18
N THR A 573 -22.73 0.39 34.82
CA THR A 573 -22.74 -0.94 34.20
C THR A 573 -24.12 -1.45 33.78
N GLU A 574 -25.21 -0.74 34.10
CA GLU A 574 -26.55 -1.09 33.61
C GLU A 574 -26.80 -0.62 32.16
N LYS A 575 -26.03 0.38 31.70
CA LYS A 575 -26.04 0.83 30.30
C LYS A 575 -25.47 -0.27 29.40
N LEU A 576 -26.00 -0.36 28.17
CA LEU A 576 -25.29 -1.02 27.08
C LEU A 576 -24.30 -0.01 26.46
N PRO A 577 -22.99 -0.30 26.39
CA PRO A 577 -22.06 0.55 25.64
C PRO A 577 -22.31 0.39 24.13
N TYR A 578 -22.07 1.45 23.37
CA TYR A 578 -21.93 1.34 21.91
C TYR A 578 -20.73 0.45 21.59
N LEU A 579 -20.87 -0.49 20.65
CA LEU A 579 -19.74 -1.29 20.17
C LEU A 579 -19.27 -0.73 18.83
N VAL A 580 -18.01 -0.33 18.75
CA VAL A 580 -17.39 0.13 17.51
C VAL A 580 -16.39 -0.92 17.03
N LEU A 581 -16.76 -1.65 15.98
CA LEU A 581 -15.83 -2.49 15.24
C LEU A 581 -14.97 -1.61 14.33
N VAL A 582 -13.65 -1.76 14.41
CA VAL A 582 -12.72 -1.10 13.50
C VAL A 582 -11.85 -2.14 12.82
N ILE A 583 -11.88 -2.16 11.49
CA ILE A 583 -11.06 -3.04 10.64
C ILE A 583 -10.09 -2.16 9.84
N ASP A 584 -8.77 -2.33 10.00
CA ASP A 584 -7.80 -1.55 9.20
C ASP A 584 -7.78 -1.97 7.71
N GLU A 585 -7.85 -3.27 7.44
CA GLU A 585 -7.76 -3.82 6.09
C GLU A 585 -8.81 -4.93 5.86
N LEU A 586 -9.94 -4.54 5.28
CA LEU A 586 -10.99 -5.46 4.85
C LEU A 586 -10.46 -6.50 3.85
N ALA A 587 -9.53 -6.12 2.97
CA ALA A 587 -9.04 -7.00 1.91
C ALA A 587 -8.40 -8.28 2.47
N ASP A 588 -7.66 -8.19 3.57
CA ASP A 588 -6.96 -9.33 4.16
C ASP A 588 -7.95 -10.27 4.90
N LEU A 589 -9.12 -9.77 5.32
CA LEU A 589 -10.24 -10.61 5.82
C LEU A 589 -11.01 -11.27 4.67
N MET A 590 -11.33 -10.51 3.61
CA MET A 590 -12.02 -11.03 2.43
C MET A 590 -11.22 -12.14 1.74
N MET A 591 -9.88 -12.04 1.73
CA MET A 591 -8.99 -13.12 1.26
C MET A 591 -8.96 -14.35 2.19
N ALA A 592 -9.24 -14.18 3.49
CA ALA A 592 -9.24 -15.27 4.46
C ALA A 592 -10.59 -16.02 4.57
N GLY A 593 -11.70 -15.39 4.16
CA GLY A 593 -13.04 -15.96 4.33
C GLY A 593 -14.18 -15.15 3.68
N PHE A 594 -14.02 -14.75 2.42
CA PHE A 594 -14.95 -13.92 1.63
C PHE A 594 -16.44 -14.08 2.01
N ASP A 595 -17.00 -15.29 1.84
CA ASP A 595 -18.44 -15.53 1.93
C ASP A 595 -18.97 -15.37 3.37
N GLU A 596 -18.14 -15.63 4.38
CA GLU A 596 -18.47 -15.37 5.79
C GLU A 596 -18.30 -13.89 6.15
N VAL A 597 -17.24 -13.25 5.69
CA VAL A 597 -16.94 -11.84 6.00
C VAL A 597 -17.97 -10.92 5.37
N GLU A 598 -18.32 -11.13 4.09
CA GLU A 598 -19.37 -10.37 3.41
C GLU A 598 -20.74 -10.58 4.07
N SER A 599 -21.12 -11.83 4.35
CA SER A 599 -22.41 -12.16 4.96
C SER A 599 -22.57 -11.54 6.35
N ASN A 600 -21.58 -11.71 7.24
CA ASN A 600 -21.64 -11.14 8.59
C ASN A 600 -21.59 -9.60 8.57
N LEU A 601 -20.73 -8.99 7.73
CA LEU A 601 -20.67 -7.53 7.61
C LEU A 601 -21.97 -6.94 7.04
N CYS A 602 -22.60 -7.59 6.07
CA CYS A 602 -23.89 -7.13 5.53
C CYS A 602 -25.02 -7.29 6.55
N ARG A 603 -25.12 -8.43 7.24
CA ARG A 603 -26.14 -8.64 8.29
C ARG A 603 -26.00 -7.63 9.44
N LEU A 604 -24.76 -7.37 9.88
CA LEU A 604 -24.49 -6.32 10.85
C LEU A 604 -24.90 -4.95 10.26
N ALA A 605 -24.40 -4.57 9.09
CA ALA A 605 -24.67 -3.24 8.52
C ALA A 605 -26.16 -2.95 8.23
N GLN A 606 -27.02 -3.97 8.16
CA GLN A 606 -28.46 -3.82 8.00
C GLN A 606 -29.22 -3.62 9.33
N LEU A 607 -28.76 -4.24 10.42
CA LEU A 607 -29.54 -4.39 11.67
C LEU A 607 -28.86 -3.77 12.91
N ALA A 608 -27.54 -3.60 12.90
CA ALA A 608 -26.73 -3.18 14.05
C ALA A 608 -27.05 -1.77 14.58
N ARG A 609 -27.58 -0.87 13.74
CA ARG A 609 -27.82 0.53 14.11
C ARG A 609 -28.68 0.70 15.37
N ALA A 610 -29.76 -0.07 15.49
CA ALA A 610 -30.66 0.06 16.64
C ALA A 610 -30.02 -0.46 17.95
N THR A 611 -29.12 -1.44 17.85
CA THR A 611 -28.43 -2.07 18.98
C THR A 611 -27.18 -1.30 19.43
N GLY A 612 -26.88 -0.16 18.81
CA GLY A 612 -25.68 0.63 19.09
C GLY A 612 -24.39 -0.05 18.65
N ILE A 613 -24.45 -0.92 17.65
CA ILE A 613 -23.27 -1.55 17.05
C ILE A 613 -22.94 -0.79 15.75
N HIS A 614 -21.69 -0.33 15.64
CA HIS A 614 -21.19 0.50 14.55
C HIS A 614 -19.97 -0.16 13.90
N LEU A 615 -19.82 0.05 12.59
CA LEU A 615 -18.74 -0.56 11.80
C LEU A 615 -17.93 0.54 11.10
N VAL A 616 -16.63 0.62 11.39
CA VAL A 616 -15.66 1.46 10.69
C VAL A 616 -14.71 0.54 9.96
N VAL A 617 -14.89 0.42 8.64
CA VAL A 617 -14.21 -0.59 7.82
C VAL A 617 -13.30 0.12 6.83
N ALA A 618 -12.00 -0.14 6.93
CA ALA A 618 -11.00 0.48 6.08
C ALA A 618 -10.35 -0.52 5.09
N THR A 619 -9.86 -0.02 3.96
CA THR A 619 -9.13 -0.82 2.96
C THR A 619 -8.07 0.01 2.22
N GLN A 620 -6.91 -0.59 1.91
CA GLN A 620 -5.94 -0.03 0.95
C GLN A 620 -6.09 -0.63 -0.46
N ARG A 621 -7.00 -1.60 -0.65
CA ARG A 621 -7.30 -2.25 -1.95
C ARG A 621 -8.76 -1.95 -2.37
N PRO A 622 -9.03 -0.83 -3.07
CA PRO A 622 -10.36 -0.48 -3.57
C PRO A 622 -10.73 -1.23 -4.86
N SER A 623 -10.60 -2.57 -4.86
CA SER A 623 -11.09 -3.43 -5.95
C SER A 623 -12.52 -3.89 -5.70
N VAL A 624 -13.22 -4.27 -6.77
CA VAL A 624 -14.61 -4.76 -6.73
C VAL A 624 -14.74 -6.05 -5.91
N ASP A 625 -13.66 -6.84 -5.82
CA ASP A 625 -13.57 -8.09 -5.04
C ASP A 625 -13.47 -7.85 -3.52
N VAL A 626 -13.16 -6.63 -3.09
CA VAL A 626 -13.07 -6.24 -1.66
C VAL A 626 -14.23 -5.32 -1.30
N VAL A 627 -14.52 -4.32 -2.15
CA VAL A 627 -15.62 -3.36 -2.00
C VAL A 627 -16.73 -3.77 -2.98
N THR A 628 -17.43 -4.84 -2.62
CA THR A 628 -18.46 -5.47 -3.43
C THR A 628 -19.73 -4.60 -3.53
N GLY A 629 -20.66 -4.99 -4.42
CA GLY A 629 -21.98 -4.36 -4.51
C GLY A 629 -22.78 -4.46 -3.20
N LEU A 630 -22.68 -5.58 -2.47
CA LEU A 630 -23.38 -5.79 -1.20
C LEU A 630 -22.76 -4.96 -0.08
N ILE A 631 -21.43 -4.89 0.00
CA ILE A 631 -20.75 -3.97 0.93
C ILE A 631 -21.15 -2.52 0.65
N LYS A 632 -21.15 -2.07 -0.61
CA LYS A 632 -21.58 -0.71 -0.96
C LYS A 632 -23.04 -0.41 -0.64
N ALA A 633 -23.96 -1.37 -0.81
CA ALA A 633 -25.37 -1.19 -0.53
C ALA A 633 -25.64 -0.93 0.97
N ASN A 634 -24.87 -1.57 1.85
CA ASN A 634 -25.06 -1.49 3.31
C ASN A 634 -24.13 -0.47 3.99
N PHE A 635 -23.11 0.05 3.31
CA PHE A 635 -22.23 1.12 3.77
C PHE A 635 -22.46 2.42 2.96
N PRO A 636 -23.50 3.22 3.29
CA PRO A 636 -23.84 4.43 2.54
C PRO A 636 -22.94 5.63 2.89
N THR A 637 -22.36 5.68 4.09
CA THR A 637 -21.35 6.70 4.42
C THR A 637 -19.97 6.21 4.02
N ARG A 638 -19.26 7.00 3.22
CA ARG A 638 -17.97 6.62 2.65
C ARG A 638 -16.95 7.76 2.66
N ILE A 639 -15.68 7.43 2.89
CA ILE A 639 -14.53 8.32 2.75
C ILE A 639 -13.56 7.69 1.75
N SER A 640 -13.24 8.42 0.69
CA SER A 640 -12.10 8.10 -0.18
C SER A 640 -11.00 9.13 0.00
N PHE A 641 -9.84 8.70 0.48
CA PHE A 641 -8.59 9.43 0.28
C PHE A 641 -8.11 9.26 -1.17
N ALA A 642 -6.95 9.83 -1.49
CA ALA A 642 -6.32 9.68 -2.81
C ALA A 642 -6.14 8.21 -3.21
N VAL A 643 -6.50 7.90 -4.46
CA VAL A 643 -6.40 6.57 -5.09
C VAL A 643 -5.68 6.65 -6.43
N THR A 644 -5.20 5.50 -6.90
CA THR A 644 -4.36 5.39 -8.11
C THR A 644 -5.10 5.62 -9.43
N SER A 645 -6.41 5.38 -9.50
CA SER A 645 -7.15 5.45 -10.75
C SER A 645 -8.61 5.88 -10.58
N GLN A 646 -9.22 6.31 -11.69
CA GLN A 646 -10.64 6.61 -11.77
C GLN A 646 -11.53 5.36 -11.64
N VAL A 647 -10.96 4.15 -11.78
CA VAL A 647 -11.67 2.88 -11.50
C VAL A 647 -11.80 2.72 -9.99
N ASP A 648 -10.69 2.86 -9.25
CA ASP A 648 -10.65 2.83 -7.79
C ASP A 648 -11.64 3.83 -7.17
N SER A 649 -11.68 5.06 -7.69
CA SER A 649 -12.63 6.09 -7.27
C SER A 649 -14.09 5.63 -7.44
N ARG A 650 -14.42 5.02 -8.59
CA ARG A 650 -15.78 4.47 -8.83
C ARG A 650 -16.08 3.25 -7.96
N THR A 651 -15.09 2.42 -7.64
CA THR A 651 -15.30 1.30 -6.71
C THR A 651 -15.81 1.80 -5.37
N ILE A 652 -15.28 2.92 -4.85
CA ILE A 652 -15.63 3.46 -3.53
C ILE A 652 -16.86 4.38 -3.59
N LEU A 653 -16.83 5.42 -4.43
CA LEU A 653 -17.75 6.55 -4.41
C LEU A 653 -18.87 6.46 -5.47
N ASP A 654 -18.90 5.38 -6.26
CA ASP A 654 -19.74 5.25 -7.47
C ASP A 654 -19.49 6.36 -8.53
N GLY A 655 -18.41 7.14 -8.38
CA GLY A 655 -18.07 8.28 -9.21
C GLY A 655 -16.57 8.58 -9.27
N ALA A 656 -16.18 9.48 -10.18
CA ALA A 656 -14.80 9.94 -10.35
C ALA A 656 -14.47 11.12 -9.43
N GLY A 657 -13.19 11.31 -9.12
CA GLY A 657 -12.65 12.48 -8.43
C GLY A 657 -11.60 12.16 -7.36
N ALA A 658 -11.62 10.95 -6.79
CA ALA A 658 -10.63 10.57 -5.76
C ALA A 658 -9.23 10.36 -6.35
N GLU A 659 -9.13 10.11 -7.66
CA GLU A 659 -7.86 10.08 -8.41
C GLU A 659 -7.21 11.47 -8.60
N LYS A 660 -7.90 12.54 -8.21
CA LYS A 660 -7.43 13.94 -8.33
C LYS A 660 -7.00 14.56 -6.99
N LEU A 661 -7.15 13.81 -5.89
CA LEU A 661 -6.79 14.24 -4.55
C LEU A 661 -5.26 14.27 -4.37
N LEU A 662 -4.79 15.17 -3.51
CA LEU A 662 -3.37 15.46 -3.27
C LEU A 662 -2.71 14.48 -2.27
N GLY A 663 -3.50 13.61 -1.65
CA GLY A 663 -3.07 12.76 -0.54
C GLY A 663 -2.87 13.55 0.76
N ARG A 664 -2.08 13.01 1.70
CA ARG A 664 -1.78 13.64 3.01
C ARG A 664 -3.03 14.12 3.77
N GLY A 665 -4.11 13.37 3.70
CA GLY A 665 -5.39 13.70 4.34
C GLY A 665 -6.45 14.34 3.44
N ASP A 666 -6.11 14.74 2.21
CA ASP A 666 -7.11 15.22 1.23
C ASP A 666 -8.04 14.07 0.82
N MET A 667 -9.36 14.26 1.03
CA MET A 667 -10.38 13.23 0.89
C MET A 667 -11.70 13.72 0.30
N LEU A 668 -12.43 12.79 -0.30
CA LEU A 668 -13.83 12.92 -0.68
C LEU A 668 -14.71 12.17 0.33
N PHE A 669 -15.56 12.92 1.04
CA PHE A 669 -16.50 12.41 2.03
C PHE A 669 -17.94 12.41 1.48
N MET A 670 -18.57 11.24 1.49
CA MET A 670 -19.95 11.02 1.08
C MET A 670 -20.78 10.61 2.31
N PRO A 671 -21.54 11.53 2.93
CA PRO A 671 -22.49 11.19 3.98
C PRO A 671 -23.77 10.55 3.38
N THR A 672 -24.45 9.69 4.15
CA THR A 672 -25.69 8.99 3.78
C THR A 672 -26.74 9.85 3.05
N GLU A 673 -26.88 11.12 3.41
CA GLU A 673 -27.91 12.04 2.90
C GLU A 673 -27.52 12.77 1.60
N ALA A 674 -26.27 12.63 1.10
CA ALA A 674 -25.77 13.44 -0.02
C ALA A 674 -25.50 12.63 -1.29
N ALA A 675 -26.13 13.04 -2.40
CA ALA A 675 -25.93 12.45 -3.73
C ALA A 675 -24.57 12.79 -4.41
N LYS A 676 -23.73 13.64 -3.78
CA LYS A 676 -22.37 13.96 -4.24
C LYS A 676 -21.42 14.02 -3.04
N PRO A 677 -20.17 13.52 -3.16
CA PRO A 677 -19.16 13.67 -2.12
C PRO A 677 -18.66 15.12 -2.02
N LYS A 678 -18.39 15.57 -0.79
CA LYS A 678 -17.73 16.85 -0.47
C LYS A 678 -16.22 16.63 -0.31
N ARG A 679 -15.40 17.58 -0.76
CA ARG A 679 -13.95 17.54 -0.53
C ARG A 679 -13.60 18.13 0.83
N LEU A 680 -12.84 17.38 1.62
CA LEU A 680 -12.35 17.76 2.95
C LEU A 680 -10.85 17.51 3.02
N GLN A 681 -10.10 18.40 3.66
CA GLN A 681 -8.79 18.07 4.23
C GLN A 681 -9.03 17.46 5.61
N GLY A 682 -8.68 16.18 5.75
CA GLY A 682 -8.82 15.44 7.00
C GLY A 682 -7.95 15.99 8.14
N CYS A 683 -8.41 15.78 9.37
CA CYS A 683 -7.62 16.04 10.57
C CYS A 683 -6.29 15.27 10.52
N PHE A 684 -5.22 15.96 10.90
CA PHE A 684 -3.95 15.37 11.25
C PHE A 684 -3.90 15.14 12.76
N LEU A 685 -3.31 14.01 13.14
CA LEU A 685 -3.02 13.60 14.50
C LEU A 685 -1.64 12.92 14.48
N SER A 686 -0.78 13.30 15.41
CA SER A 686 0.58 12.75 15.51
C SER A 686 0.65 11.57 16.49
N ASP A 687 1.62 10.67 16.25
CA ASP A 687 1.83 9.48 17.09
C ASP A 687 2.03 9.83 18.58
N THR A 688 2.65 10.99 18.88
CA THR A 688 2.86 11.45 20.26
C THR A 688 1.58 11.96 20.94
N GLU A 689 0.57 12.42 20.19
CA GLU A 689 -0.78 12.71 20.73
C GLU A 689 -1.53 11.41 21.02
N ILE A 690 -1.36 10.38 20.17
CA ILE A 690 -1.93 9.05 20.39
C ILE A 690 -1.30 8.40 21.63
N ASP A 691 0.04 8.39 21.74
CA ASP A 691 0.78 7.87 22.91
C ASP A 691 0.31 8.54 24.22
N ARG A 692 0.16 9.87 24.23
CA ARG A 692 -0.35 10.62 25.38
C ARG A 692 -1.76 10.16 25.77
N LEU A 693 -2.66 10.05 24.80
CA LEU A 693 -4.05 9.65 25.02
C LEU A 693 -4.17 8.18 25.50
N VAL A 694 -3.39 7.28 24.91
CA VAL A 694 -3.31 5.87 25.30
C VAL A 694 -2.73 5.72 26.71
N TYR A 695 -1.68 6.47 27.07
CA TYR A 695 -1.14 6.49 28.43
C TYR A 695 -2.15 7.04 29.45
N PHE A 696 -2.81 8.16 29.14
CA PHE A 696 -3.81 8.77 30.01
C PHE A 696 -4.99 7.83 30.32
N TRP A 697 -5.37 6.97 29.36
CA TRP A 697 -6.40 5.95 29.60
C TRP A 697 -5.85 4.70 30.30
N GLY A 698 -4.65 4.24 29.96
CA GLY A 698 -4.01 3.07 30.59
C GLY A 698 -3.53 3.29 32.04
N SER A 699 -3.41 4.54 32.49
CA SER A 699 -3.00 4.91 33.85
C SER A 699 -4.15 5.10 34.85
N GLN A 700 -5.40 5.12 34.38
CA GLN A 700 -6.61 5.26 35.22
C GLN A 700 -7.05 3.94 35.88
N THR A 701 -6.12 3.21 36.48
CA THR A 701 -6.33 1.82 36.91
C THR A 701 -7.51 1.63 37.87
N LYS A 702 -8.61 1.09 37.34
CA LYS A 702 -9.61 0.30 38.07
C LYS A 702 -9.42 -1.18 37.73
N GLU A 703 -10.06 -2.05 38.50
CA GLU A 703 -10.15 -3.49 38.21
C GLU A 703 -10.64 -3.70 36.77
N GLU A 704 -10.04 -4.65 36.03
CA GLU A 704 -10.30 -4.77 34.59
C GLU A 704 -11.80 -5.00 34.32
N PRO A 705 -12.50 -4.10 33.60
CA PRO A 705 -13.94 -4.14 33.48
C PRO A 705 -14.38 -5.22 32.48
N ASP A 706 -14.53 -6.43 33.03
CA ASP A 706 -14.86 -7.74 32.46
C ASP A 706 -14.59 -7.84 30.94
N ARG A 707 -13.31 -7.99 30.60
CA ARG A 707 -12.88 -8.23 29.21
C ARG A 707 -13.52 -9.51 28.69
N LEU A 708 -14.08 -9.45 27.48
CA LEU A 708 -14.75 -10.59 26.87
C LEU A 708 -13.73 -11.72 26.67
N ARG A 709 -13.88 -12.79 27.45
CA ARG A 709 -12.99 -13.96 27.40
C ARG A 709 -13.15 -14.62 26.04
N MET A 710 -12.18 -14.41 25.15
CA MET A 710 -12.19 -14.99 23.80
C MET A 710 -12.23 -16.53 23.79
N GLU A 711 -11.93 -17.16 24.93
CA GLU A 711 -12.10 -18.60 25.18
C GLU A 711 -13.57 -19.05 25.01
N THR A 712 -14.53 -18.22 25.44
CA THR A 712 -15.97 -18.48 25.27
C THR A 712 -16.41 -18.44 23.79
N LEU A 713 -15.67 -17.74 22.93
CA LEU A 713 -15.95 -17.67 21.48
C LEU A 713 -15.61 -18.96 20.74
N VAL A 714 -14.64 -19.73 21.26
CA VAL A 714 -14.20 -21.00 20.66
C VAL A 714 -15.13 -22.14 21.06
N ALA A 715 -15.65 -22.12 22.30
CA ALA A 715 -16.43 -23.19 22.92
C ALA A 715 -17.75 -23.54 22.18
N THR A 716 -18.31 -22.62 21.38
CA THR A 716 -19.50 -22.87 20.55
C THR A 716 -19.19 -23.41 19.15
N THR A 717 -17.95 -23.81 18.86
CA THR A 717 -17.60 -24.48 17.60
C THR A 717 -17.79 -25.99 17.76
N PRO A 718 -18.75 -26.64 17.06
CA PRO A 718 -18.80 -28.09 17.02
C PRO A 718 -17.55 -28.62 16.31
N THR A 719 -16.79 -29.50 16.95
CA THR A 719 -15.48 -29.98 16.48
C THR A 719 -15.61 -30.95 15.30
N GLY A 720 -15.93 -30.43 14.12
CA GLY A 720 -16.04 -31.17 12.86
C GLY A 720 -14.96 -30.75 11.85
N THR A 721 -14.21 -31.73 11.35
CA THR A 721 -13.30 -31.63 10.18
C THR A 721 -12.34 -30.44 10.13
N ILE A 722 -11.14 -30.63 10.68
CA ILE A 722 -9.96 -29.83 10.29
C ILE A 722 -9.52 -30.29 8.89
N GLY A 723 -9.21 -29.36 7.98
CA GLY A 723 -8.50 -29.67 6.73
C GLY A 723 -9.30 -29.60 5.43
N GLY A 724 -10.35 -28.78 5.35
CA GLY A 724 -11.01 -28.46 4.07
C GLY A 724 -11.69 -27.10 4.11
N HIS A 725 -11.76 -26.41 2.96
CA HIS A 725 -12.70 -25.31 2.82
C HIS A 725 -14.13 -25.87 2.89
N PRO A 726 -15.12 -25.13 3.43
CA PRO A 726 -16.51 -25.47 3.24
C PRO A 726 -16.80 -25.66 1.74
N ARG A 727 -17.42 -26.78 1.37
CA ARG A 727 -17.87 -27.02 -0.01
C ARG A 727 -18.79 -25.88 -0.41
N ASP A 728 -18.50 -25.19 -1.50
CA ASP A 728 -19.35 -24.09 -1.98
C ASP A 728 -20.77 -24.64 -2.24
N PRO A 729 -21.85 -23.98 -1.80
CA PRO A 729 -23.23 -24.39 -2.09
C PRO A 729 -23.54 -24.59 -3.58
N LEU A 730 -22.75 -24.00 -4.48
CA LEU A 730 -22.87 -24.12 -5.93
C LEU A 730 -21.98 -25.22 -6.54
N LEU A 731 -21.18 -25.94 -5.73
CA LEU A 731 -20.26 -26.98 -6.20
C LEU A 731 -21.00 -28.11 -6.93
N GLU A 732 -22.17 -28.52 -6.46
CA GLU A 732 -22.96 -29.57 -7.13
C GLU A 732 -23.54 -29.08 -8.47
N GLN A 733 -23.90 -27.80 -8.56
CA GLN A 733 -24.35 -27.19 -9.83
C GLN A 733 -23.18 -27.04 -10.81
N ALA A 734 -21.98 -26.70 -10.32
CA ALA A 734 -20.76 -26.70 -11.12
C ALA A 734 -20.38 -28.12 -11.60
N ARG A 735 -20.60 -29.15 -10.77
CA ARG A 735 -20.38 -30.56 -11.12
C ARG A 735 -21.38 -31.04 -12.19
N GLN A 736 -22.66 -30.68 -12.08
CA GLN A 736 -23.65 -30.93 -13.13
C GLN A 736 -23.24 -30.28 -14.46
N LEU A 737 -22.89 -28.99 -14.43
CA LEU A 737 -22.44 -28.27 -15.63
C LEU A 737 -21.18 -28.91 -16.26
N ALA A 738 -20.29 -29.49 -15.45
CA ALA A 738 -19.10 -30.20 -15.92
C ALA A 738 -19.41 -31.55 -16.60
N GLY A 739 -20.53 -32.18 -16.22
CA GLY A 739 -21.08 -33.34 -16.95
C GLY A 739 -21.81 -32.96 -18.23
N GLU A 740 -22.35 -31.73 -18.32
CA GLU A 740 -23.08 -31.23 -19.49
C GLU A 740 -22.16 -30.66 -20.59
N HIS A 741 -20.88 -30.35 -20.30
CA HIS A 741 -20.00 -29.61 -21.21
C HIS A 741 -18.52 -30.07 -21.17
N ASP A 742 -17.95 -30.43 -22.33
CA ASP A 742 -16.57 -30.91 -22.50
C ASP A 742 -15.48 -29.94 -21.98
N ASN A 743 -15.78 -28.64 -21.85
CA ASN A 743 -14.82 -27.61 -21.47
C ASN A 743 -15.48 -26.58 -20.53
N ILE A 744 -15.06 -26.57 -19.26
CA ILE A 744 -15.39 -25.51 -18.30
C ILE A 744 -14.16 -24.61 -18.03
N SER A 745 -14.43 -23.36 -17.71
CA SER A 745 -13.45 -22.40 -17.18
C SER A 745 -14.09 -21.54 -16.09
N THR A 746 -13.27 -20.83 -15.31
CA THR A 746 -13.72 -19.83 -14.34
C THR A 746 -14.70 -18.82 -14.96
N SER A 747 -14.41 -18.32 -16.17
CA SER A 747 -15.27 -17.39 -16.94
C SER A 747 -16.59 -18.01 -17.44
N PHE A 748 -16.69 -19.34 -17.47
CA PHE A 748 -17.92 -20.06 -17.80
C PHE A 748 -18.81 -20.17 -16.56
N LEU A 749 -18.26 -20.67 -15.44
CA LEU A 749 -18.97 -20.73 -14.14
C LEU A 749 -19.46 -19.33 -13.71
N GLN A 750 -18.63 -18.30 -13.87
CA GLN A 750 -18.98 -16.90 -13.59
C GLN A 750 -20.27 -16.46 -14.30
N ARG A 751 -20.41 -16.79 -15.59
CA ARG A 751 -21.58 -16.41 -16.41
C ARG A 751 -22.79 -17.30 -16.18
N ARG A 752 -22.58 -18.59 -15.92
CA ARG A 752 -23.66 -19.61 -15.82
C ARG A 752 -24.28 -19.69 -14.43
N LEU A 753 -23.52 -19.37 -13.38
CA LEU A 753 -23.95 -19.38 -11.98
C LEU A 753 -24.11 -17.95 -11.39
N HIS A 754 -23.90 -16.90 -12.21
CA HIS A 754 -24.04 -15.48 -11.85
C HIS A 754 -23.20 -15.02 -10.64
N ILE A 755 -22.05 -15.65 -10.41
CA ILE A 755 -21.12 -15.36 -9.31
C ILE A 755 -19.97 -14.44 -9.73
N GLY A 756 -19.30 -13.81 -8.77
CA GLY A 756 -18.08 -13.02 -9.00
C GLY A 756 -16.86 -13.88 -9.35
N TYR A 757 -15.90 -13.32 -10.08
CA TYR A 757 -14.70 -14.04 -10.55
C TYR A 757 -13.90 -14.74 -9.42
N PRO A 758 -13.65 -14.14 -8.24
CA PRO A 758 -12.91 -14.82 -7.16
C PRO A 758 -13.66 -16.02 -6.57
N ARG A 759 -14.99 -16.06 -6.66
CA ARG A 759 -15.78 -17.23 -6.27
C ARG A 759 -15.80 -18.27 -7.39
N ALA A 760 -15.93 -17.85 -8.65
CA ALA A 760 -15.82 -18.74 -9.81
C ALA A 760 -14.44 -19.43 -9.92
N ALA A 761 -13.36 -18.76 -9.50
CA ALA A 761 -12.02 -19.33 -9.41
C ALA A 761 -11.92 -20.41 -8.32
N ARG A 762 -12.28 -20.09 -7.07
CA ARG A 762 -12.32 -21.07 -5.97
C ARG A 762 -13.24 -22.26 -6.26
N LEU A 763 -14.37 -22.01 -6.92
CA LEU A 763 -15.33 -23.04 -7.33
C LEU A 763 -14.75 -23.98 -8.40
N MET A 764 -13.93 -23.45 -9.32
CA MET A 764 -13.18 -24.25 -10.29
C MET A 764 -12.12 -25.12 -9.60
N GLU A 765 -11.35 -24.55 -8.66
CA GLU A 765 -10.34 -25.28 -7.89
C GLU A 765 -10.96 -26.43 -7.07
N GLN A 766 -12.11 -26.19 -6.43
CA GLN A 766 -12.87 -27.25 -5.73
C GLN A 766 -13.41 -28.32 -6.69
N LEU A 767 -13.92 -27.92 -7.87
CA LEU A 767 -14.41 -28.84 -8.89
C LEU A 767 -13.29 -29.71 -9.47
N GLU A 768 -12.13 -29.13 -9.79
CA GLU A 768 -10.95 -29.86 -10.28
C GLU A 768 -10.42 -30.85 -9.23
N ALA A 769 -10.43 -30.50 -7.93
CA ALA A 769 -10.05 -31.42 -6.86
C ALA A 769 -10.99 -32.63 -6.79
N VAL A 770 -12.31 -32.42 -6.80
CA VAL A 770 -13.30 -33.52 -6.79
C VAL A 770 -13.17 -34.42 -8.03
N LEU A 771 -13.02 -33.84 -9.22
CA LEU A 771 -12.82 -34.59 -10.47
C LEU A 771 -11.47 -35.31 -10.54
N GLN A 772 -10.48 -34.95 -9.72
CA GLN A 772 -9.22 -35.68 -9.56
C GLN A 772 -9.34 -36.83 -8.55
N GLU A 773 -10.18 -36.70 -7.51
CA GLU A 773 -10.50 -37.79 -6.58
C GLU A 773 -11.33 -38.88 -7.27
N GLU A 774 -12.38 -38.50 -8.02
CA GLU A 774 -13.22 -39.42 -8.82
C GLU A 774 -12.43 -40.17 -9.93
N ARG A 775 -11.20 -39.75 -10.25
CA ARG A 775 -10.33 -40.37 -11.27
C ARG A 775 -9.30 -41.36 -10.74
N LYS A 776 -9.23 -41.60 -9.42
CA LYS A 776 -8.34 -42.63 -8.85
C LYS A 776 -9.04 -43.99 -8.87
N PRO A 777 -8.48 -45.03 -9.52
CA PRO A 777 -9.05 -46.37 -9.48
C PRO A 777 -8.96 -46.97 -8.07
N ALA A 778 -9.96 -47.77 -7.69
CA ALA A 778 -9.97 -48.47 -6.41
C ALA A 778 -9.14 -49.75 -6.49
N GLU A 779 -7.87 -49.69 -6.08
CA GLU A 779 -7.04 -50.86 -5.83
C GLU A 779 -7.38 -51.45 -4.45
N GLY A 780 -8.08 -52.58 -4.45
CA GLY A 780 -8.61 -53.20 -3.23
C GLY A 780 -9.47 -54.44 -3.51
N GLY A 781 -9.05 -55.29 -4.46
CA GLY A 781 -9.67 -56.59 -4.71
C GLY A 781 -9.21 -57.64 -3.69
N GLU A 782 -10.12 -58.46 -3.19
CA GLU A 782 -9.85 -59.45 -2.16
C GLU A 782 -9.18 -60.71 -2.74
N GLU A 783 -7.97 -61.05 -2.26
CA GLU A 783 -7.41 -62.39 -2.45
C GLU A 783 -8.03 -63.36 -1.42
N PHE A 784 -9.08 -64.07 -1.82
CA PHE A 784 -9.52 -65.26 -1.10
C PHE A 784 -8.59 -66.44 -1.44
N GLY A 785 -7.77 -66.86 -0.49
CA GLY A 785 -6.91 -68.03 -0.62
C GLY A 785 -7.67 -69.34 -0.45
N GLU A 786 -7.57 -70.23 -1.43
CA GLU A 786 -7.89 -71.65 -1.27
C GLU A 786 -6.71 -72.36 -0.59
N ASP A 787 -6.92 -72.95 0.59
CA ASP A 787 -6.49 -74.34 0.88
C ASP A 787 -6.93 -74.81 2.28
N GLY A 788 -7.03 -76.13 2.47
CA GLY A 788 -7.02 -76.78 3.80
C GLY A 788 -8.34 -77.36 4.29
N ALA A 789 -8.67 -78.58 3.87
CA ALA A 789 -9.73 -79.38 4.48
C ALA A 789 -9.17 -80.36 5.54
N ALA A 790 -9.58 -80.19 6.81
CA ALA A 790 -9.50 -81.20 7.89
C ALA A 790 -10.41 -80.79 9.07
#